data_AF-A0A835PRZ4-F1
#
_entry.id   AF-A0A835PRZ4-F1
#
_cell.length_a   1.000
_cell.length_b   1.000
_cell.length_c   1.000
_cell.angle_alpha   90.00
_cell.angle_beta   90.00
_cell.angle_gamma   90.00
#
_symmetry.space_group_name_H-M   'P 1'
#
loop_
_entity.id
_entity.type
_entity.pdbx_description
1 polymer ?
#
loop_
_entity_poly.entity_id
_entity_poly.type
_entity_poly.pdbx_seq_one_letter_code
_entity_poly.pdbx_strand_id
1 'polypeptide(L)'
;MKKIPAACAMEWSIELEKGLRSKKSGHSIEAIRQIGHRLLLWSMEPSITMPISEMYGMIPGEDSLFANTILLRLADAFRYGNVEVRRCILQIFLAELQHIEKKGRLYNGILSRKRVPNYLELLKRVKAVFDTGDIEAKSLALRLFGCWGNLAMDSTQIRFLILTSLQSAHGLEVKASLFAAGCFCRLSEDFGCIMLEILICMISSVEVSHDVKLAAIRTLSKLQCSSSTTINAYQAGKQLLLAFSMDDAKVVMLLSLSKMALVTSQLFPEQIQLLLSYISHQFPVTLKVRALRCLLIMFTGGTCHFHVNKDVISILISLLDDNAVHPEVKCLALQNLQKIFSNKLLHLSTTDIPDLFKLITMVKDVNNCKVIRGPALRLIVRMFSFFKEAVKERHFNFLSSLLCSSDDLGSSLFQPSCEHCTVILFRSVFDLIMDQVNSLLKETTMFSRKELKGVTSVPYNDANEKKELKKLLNLILHFSLEFPSSVLFALSKLKCMVKWLACMLNEASRASEKLPETAIEEKYDFFGASEFNGQQITVVSDVLLCLLRFTNAFLQSLHDTSSISSEVLLIVKDVVSCIKQCGHCCSDSHEVFCLSLCSFLMPVGSQKGNEDKPMGIVSVDWPHQETLALDFIKKILQKGNFWAVYRAGKYSCLQGLWFAATFSFRKLLDIINSDRLYQWIKALMMFVGSESEIKLLLFPRIGMELIHSFQSTCDRGKLYSCTGGETSFCANEFYNWNNTFRGNLASVCSRICSSEKVFESPDDADSIFIFQRWFLNLRGKVLQTVVEILGVLNSYVLAKDKCRDGMKTNPENGLDLIEDMHALASDLARVSGQLNSLAKCYDILAASFMDIDAMSFASISKLGLSCSILAFCTSFACNFLCSNALRNMTFSSAGKPESLSNFKIVQDLAQRLWEVDYTMARKLQQLVSVGEETVYGLCSRTRMRCSGSFYNASSSLFQPAIEDILCVEADLNVAEGMEDLIAIFMRGLQCLCCFIKKWMEIPLLTPKYFFRVRSCIGAELFMFNANAPNADDLSINPGFQLSLNLCIQLKNASGMICTHINKIYCVLVVRESDSLANGIGRRLSPVQSGFQSHNPEEMLWLNEILLLFLKINNKGTDLEHHDLLDGSFSTAFVCFEPNRMGMGFSTCLLDVSRMPKGSYLIKWHSCCVDDRGFYWNLIPFNRGAVFTIKPDAAM
;
A
#
# COMPACT_ATOMS: atom_id res chain seq x y z
N MET A 1 -27.36 3.33 -7.34
CA MET A 1 -26.55 2.38 -8.12
C MET A 1 -26.09 3.05 -9.42
N LYS A 2 -24.80 2.96 -9.81
CA LYS A 2 -24.36 3.47 -11.13
C LYS A 2 -24.95 2.58 -12.25
N LYS A 3 -25.39 3.17 -13.36
CA LYS A 3 -25.84 2.38 -14.52
C LYS A 3 -24.67 1.56 -15.09
N ILE A 4 -24.93 0.28 -15.37
CA ILE A 4 -24.01 -0.57 -16.13
C ILE A 4 -24.14 -0.25 -17.65
N PRO A 5 -23.07 -0.45 -18.44
CA PRO A 5 -23.08 -0.46 -19.90
C PRO A 5 -24.31 -1.10 -20.55
N ALA A 6 -24.72 -2.29 -20.10
CA ALA A 6 -25.91 -2.96 -20.64
C ALA A 6 -27.18 -2.11 -20.49
N ALA A 7 -27.40 -1.50 -19.32
CA ALA A 7 -28.54 -0.62 -19.05
C ALA A 7 -28.48 0.72 -19.81
N CYS A 8 -27.30 1.12 -20.28
CA CYS A 8 -27.12 2.31 -21.11
C CYS A 8 -27.17 2.00 -22.63
N ALA A 9 -27.23 0.72 -23.02
CA ALA A 9 -27.02 0.30 -24.39
C ALA A 9 -28.06 0.87 -25.37
N MET A 10 -29.33 1.02 -24.93
CA MET A 10 -30.38 1.67 -25.71
C MET A 10 -30.04 3.14 -26.01
N GLU A 11 -29.71 3.91 -24.97
CA GLU A 11 -29.32 5.33 -25.09
C GLU A 11 -28.10 5.46 -26.02
N TRP A 12 -27.09 4.62 -25.82
CA TRP A 12 -25.88 4.59 -26.64
C TRP A 12 -26.17 4.26 -28.10
N SER A 13 -27.09 3.33 -28.37
CA SER A 13 -27.54 3.01 -29.71
C SER A 13 -28.19 4.21 -30.38
N ILE A 14 -29.12 4.88 -29.69
CA ILE A 14 -29.83 6.07 -30.20
C ILE A 14 -28.86 7.21 -30.48
N GLU A 15 -27.93 7.49 -29.57
CA GLU A 15 -26.89 8.52 -29.75
C GLU A 15 -26.00 8.23 -30.95
N LEU A 16 -25.58 6.97 -31.12
CA LEU A 16 -24.79 6.56 -32.28
C LEU A 16 -25.55 6.82 -33.59
N GLU A 17 -26.82 6.44 -33.67
CA GLU A 17 -27.62 6.66 -34.88
C GLU A 17 -27.84 8.15 -35.18
N LYS A 18 -28.10 8.97 -34.16
CA LYS A 18 -28.17 10.43 -34.32
C LYS A 18 -26.84 10.99 -34.84
N GLY A 19 -25.73 10.52 -34.29
CA GLY A 19 -24.38 10.90 -34.71
C GLY A 19 -24.07 10.49 -36.15
N LEU A 20 -24.42 9.26 -36.55
CA LEU A 20 -24.22 8.73 -37.90
C LEU A 20 -25.07 9.43 -38.96
N ARG A 21 -26.29 9.87 -38.61
CA ARG A 21 -27.19 10.62 -39.51
C ARG A 21 -26.87 12.12 -39.60
N SER A 22 -25.99 12.63 -38.74
CA SER A 22 -25.64 14.05 -38.72
C SER A 22 -24.93 14.46 -40.01
N LYS A 23 -25.37 15.56 -40.62
CA LYS A 23 -24.72 16.17 -41.80
C LYS A 23 -23.53 17.06 -41.43
N LYS A 24 -23.27 17.27 -40.13
CA LYS A 24 -22.13 18.08 -39.66
C LYS A 24 -20.82 17.31 -39.86
N SER A 25 -19.84 17.97 -40.47
CA SER A 25 -18.51 17.37 -40.70
C SER A 25 -17.90 16.88 -39.38
N GLY A 26 -17.28 15.69 -39.40
CA GLY A 26 -16.60 15.06 -38.26
C GLY A 26 -17.49 14.48 -37.16
N HIS A 27 -18.79 14.79 -37.11
CA HIS A 27 -19.69 14.30 -36.03
C HIS A 27 -19.90 12.79 -36.07
N SER A 28 -19.95 12.18 -37.25
CA SER A 28 -20.07 10.73 -37.39
C SER A 28 -18.85 9.99 -36.84
N ILE A 29 -17.64 10.52 -37.08
CA ILE A 29 -16.38 9.98 -36.56
C ILE A 29 -16.32 10.12 -35.04
N GLU A 30 -16.74 11.26 -34.49
CA GLU A 30 -16.78 11.47 -33.04
C GLU A 30 -17.77 10.52 -32.36
N ALA A 31 -18.97 10.34 -32.92
CA ALA A 31 -19.94 9.37 -32.43
C ALA A 31 -19.40 7.94 -32.45
N ILE A 32 -18.66 7.56 -33.51
CA ILE A 32 -17.99 6.27 -33.64
C ILE A 32 -16.90 6.12 -32.55
N ARG A 33 -16.07 7.13 -32.31
CA ARG A 33 -15.05 7.08 -31.24
C ARG A 33 -15.67 6.92 -29.86
N GLN A 34 -16.72 7.68 -29.56
CA GLN A 34 -17.42 7.61 -28.28
C GLN A 34 -18.03 6.23 -28.05
N ILE A 35 -18.72 5.65 -29.04
CA ILE A 35 -19.24 4.29 -28.90
C ILE A 35 -18.10 3.25 -28.79
N GLY A 36 -16.96 3.48 -29.45
CA GLY A 36 -15.79 2.62 -29.34
C GLY A 36 -15.28 2.46 -27.91
N HIS A 37 -15.13 3.57 -27.18
CA HIS A 37 -14.78 3.55 -25.75
C HIS A 37 -15.82 2.81 -24.90
N ARG A 38 -17.11 3.00 -25.20
CA ARG A 38 -18.22 2.36 -24.49
C ARG A 38 -18.27 0.84 -24.71
N LEU A 39 -18.00 0.37 -25.93
CA LEU A 39 -17.94 -1.07 -26.26
C LEU A 39 -16.76 -1.76 -25.55
N LEU A 40 -15.59 -1.10 -25.50
CA LEU A 40 -14.44 -1.60 -24.75
C LEU A 40 -14.76 -1.78 -23.26
N LEU A 41 -15.47 -0.82 -22.65
CA LEU A 41 -15.93 -0.94 -21.27
C LEU A 41 -16.92 -2.09 -21.10
N TRP A 42 -17.89 -2.22 -22.01
CA TRP A 42 -18.91 -3.28 -21.95
C TRP A 42 -18.31 -4.69 -22.14
N SER A 43 -17.23 -4.82 -22.91
CA SER A 43 -16.49 -6.07 -23.07
C SER A 43 -15.79 -6.54 -21.77
N MET A 44 -15.63 -5.64 -20.80
CA MET A 44 -15.04 -5.95 -19.50
C MET A 44 -16.08 -6.46 -18.49
N GLU A 45 -17.37 -6.38 -18.80
CA GLU A 45 -18.46 -6.78 -17.90
C GLU A 45 -18.88 -8.24 -18.08
N PRO A 46 -19.33 -8.91 -17.00
CA PRO A 46 -19.90 -10.25 -17.09
C PRO A 46 -21.18 -10.27 -17.94
N SER A 47 -21.62 -11.47 -18.33
CA SER A 47 -22.94 -11.64 -18.97
C SER A 47 -24.04 -11.24 -17.99
N ILE A 48 -25.05 -10.55 -18.51
CA ILE A 48 -26.20 -10.14 -17.71
C ILE A 48 -27.05 -11.37 -17.36
N THR A 49 -27.32 -11.55 -16.08
CA THR A 49 -28.21 -12.60 -15.56
C THR A 49 -29.63 -12.05 -15.35
N MET A 50 -30.60 -12.93 -15.11
CA MET A 50 -31.99 -12.51 -14.80
C MET A 50 -32.05 -11.54 -13.60
N PRO A 51 -31.40 -11.82 -12.45
CA PRO A 51 -31.37 -10.88 -11.33
C PRO A 51 -30.81 -9.50 -11.69
N ILE A 52 -29.74 -9.46 -12.49
CA ILE A 52 -29.14 -8.18 -12.92
C ILE A 52 -30.12 -7.42 -13.82
N SER A 53 -30.85 -8.13 -14.69
CA SER A 53 -31.84 -7.51 -15.57
C SER A 53 -32.95 -6.84 -14.76
N GLU A 54 -33.50 -7.57 -13.79
CA GLU A 54 -34.53 -7.06 -12.87
C GLU A 54 -34.06 -5.82 -12.09
N MET A 55 -32.83 -5.84 -11.55
CA MET A 55 -32.25 -4.73 -10.77
C MET A 55 -32.11 -3.43 -11.56
N TYR A 56 -31.94 -3.51 -12.88
CA TYR A 56 -31.84 -2.34 -13.77
C TYR A 56 -33.13 -2.09 -14.56
N GLY A 57 -34.20 -2.87 -14.33
CA GLY A 57 -35.46 -2.77 -15.09
C GLY A 57 -35.31 -3.13 -16.57
N MET A 58 -34.32 -3.95 -16.92
CA MET A 58 -34.08 -4.41 -18.29
C MET A 58 -34.91 -5.66 -18.60
N ILE A 59 -35.33 -5.78 -19.86
CA ILE A 59 -35.98 -6.99 -20.36
C ILE A 59 -34.90 -8.07 -20.58
N PRO A 60 -35.15 -9.34 -20.23
CA PRO A 60 -34.18 -10.41 -20.47
C PRO A 60 -33.76 -10.50 -21.95
N GLY A 61 -32.45 -10.42 -22.21
CA GLY A 61 -31.88 -10.43 -23.57
C GLY A 61 -31.82 -9.06 -24.26
N GLU A 62 -32.31 -7.99 -23.63
CA GLU A 62 -32.22 -6.61 -24.13
C GLU A 62 -30.77 -6.16 -24.37
N ASP A 63 -29.85 -6.60 -23.50
CA ASP A 63 -28.41 -6.34 -23.62
C ASP A 63 -27.84 -6.90 -24.93
N SER A 64 -28.21 -8.14 -25.28
CA SER A 64 -27.80 -8.80 -26.52
C SER A 64 -28.43 -8.14 -27.75
N LEU A 65 -29.69 -7.70 -27.64
CA LEU A 65 -30.41 -7.01 -28.71
C LEU A 65 -29.70 -5.70 -29.08
N PHE A 66 -29.36 -4.87 -28.10
CA PHE A 66 -28.70 -3.59 -28.36
C PHE A 66 -27.23 -3.74 -28.73
N ALA A 67 -26.50 -4.72 -28.17
CA ALA A 67 -25.16 -5.06 -28.64
C ALA A 67 -25.16 -5.39 -30.14
N ASN A 68 -26.06 -6.28 -30.56
CA ASN A 68 -26.25 -6.65 -31.96
C ASN A 68 -26.65 -5.43 -32.83
N THR A 69 -27.58 -4.60 -32.35
CA THR A 69 -28.04 -3.39 -33.04
C THR A 69 -26.91 -2.37 -33.25
N ILE A 70 -26.09 -2.11 -32.23
CA ILE A 70 -24.95 -1.19 -32.33
C ILE A 70 -23.93 -1.71 -33.35
N LEU A 71 -23.59 -3.00 -33.29
CA LEU A 71 -22.67 -3.62 -34.24
C LEU A 71 -23.22 -3.58 -35.67
N LEU A 72 -24.52 -3.80 -35.87
CA LEU A 72 -25.18 -3.71 -37.17
C LEU A 72 -25.12 -2.28 -37.73
N ARG A 73 -25.35 -1.26 -36.89
CA ARG A 73 -25.20 0.16 -37.26
C ARG A 73 -23.75 0.50 -37.64
N LEU A 74 -22.77 -0.03 -36.91
CA LEU A 74 -21.35 0.13 -37.27
C LEU A 74 -21.03 -0.59 -38.59
N ALA A 75 -21.58 -1.76 -38.84
CA ALA A 75 -21.40 -2.47 -40.12
C ALA A 75 -22.04 -1.70 -41.30
N ASP A 76 -23.20 -1.09 -41.09
CA ASP A 76 -23.84 -0.22 -42.10
C ASP A 76 -23.03 1.06 -42.34
N ALA A 77 -22.52 1.68 -41.29
CA ALA A 77 -21.61 2.83 -41.39
C ALA A 77 -20.30 2.47 -42.11
N PHE A 78 -19.79 1.25 -41.91
CA PHE A 78 -18.63 0.74 -42.64
C PHE A 78 -18.95 0.52 -44.13
N ARG A 79 -20.17 0.05 -44.44
CA ARG A 79 -20.64 -0.19 -45.80
C ARG A 79 -20.74 1.10 -46.61
N TYR A 80 -21.48 2.08 -46.11
CA TYR A 80 -21.79 3.31 -46.84
C TYR A 80 -20.86 4.49 -46.55
N GLY A 81 -20.03 4.41 -45.50
CA GLY A 81 -19.14 5.49 -45.08
C GLY A 81 -17.94 5.69 -46.00
N ASN A 82 -17.29 6.86 -45.85
CA ASN A 82 -16.02 7.13 -46.52
C ASN A 82 -14.86 6.34 -45.88
N VAL A 83 -13.66 6.44 -46.46
CA VAL A 83 -12.47 5.73 -45.96
C VAL A 83 -12.14 6.10 -44.50
N GLU A 84 -12.34 7.35 -44.10
CA GLU A 84 -12.07 7.81 -42.72
C GLU A 84 -13.00 7.14 -41.70
N VAL A 85 -14.30 7.05 -42.01
CA VAL A 85 -15.28 6.32 -41.20
C VAL A 85 -14.87 4.85 -41.06
N ARG A 86 -14.50 4.20 -42.16
CA ARG A 86 -14.03 2.79 -42.14
C ARG A 86 -12.78 2.61 -41.28
N ARG A 87 -11.79 3.51 -41.40
CA ARG A 87 -10.58 3.49 -40.56
C ARG A 87 -10.92 3.70 -39.08
N CYS A 88 -11.84 4.61 -38.76
CA CYS A 88 -12.27 4.87 -37.39
C CYS A 88 -12.95 3.64 -36.76
N ILE A 89 -13.83 2.95 -37.50
CA ILE A 89 -14.48 1.72 -37.05
C ILE A 89 -13.43 0.62 -36.81
N LEU A 90 -12.48 0.46 -37.74
CA LEU A 90 -11.40 -0.52 -37.59
C LEU A 90 -10.55 -0.25 -36.34
N GLN A 91 -10.26 1.01 -36.00
CA GLN A 91 -9.49 1.36 -34.80
C GLN A 91 -10.16 0.87 -33.51
N ILE A 92 -11.49 0.90 -33.42
CA ILE A 92 -12.25 0.37 -32.28
C ILE A 92 -11.99 -1.13 -32.11
N PHE A 93 -12.16 -1.88 -33.20
CA PHE A 93 -12.03 -3.32 -33.14
C PHE A 93 -10.57 -3.80 -33.06
N LEU A 94 -9.60 -2.97 -33.47
CA LEU A 94 -8.19 -3.21 -33.16
C LEU A 94 -7.89 -3.04 -31.65
N ALA A 95 -8.52 -2.08 -30.98
CA ALA A 95 -8.41 -1.94 -29.53
C ALA A 95 -9.08 -3.13 -28.80
N GLU A 96 -10.24 -3.57 -29.28
CA GLU A 96 -10.93 -4.75 -28.76
C GLU A 96 -10.12 -6.02 -28.98
N LEU A 97 -9.44 -6.14 -30.13
CA LEU A 97 -8.55 -7.26 -30.42
C LEU A 97 -7.44 -7.36 -29.38
N GLN A 98 -6.83 -6.26 -28.94
CA GLN A 98 -5.82 -6.31 -27.85
C GLN A 98 -6.38 -6.88 -26.55
N HIS A 99 -7.65 -6.66 -26.25
CA HIS A 99 -8.32 -7.25 -25.11
C HIS A 99 -8.58 -8.75 -25.30
N ILE A 100 -8.99 -9.17 -26.50
CA ILE A 100 -9.09 -10.59 -26.88
C ILE A 100 -7.72 -11.27 -26.76
N GLU A 101 -6.65 -10.64 -27.26
CA GLU A 101 -5.30 -11.21 -27.22
C GLU A 101 -4.82 -11.48 -25.78
N LYS A 102 -5.21 -10.64 -24.82
CA LYS A 102 -4.90 -10.79 -23.39
C LYS A 102 -5.75 -11.85 -22.68
N LYS A 103 -7.06 -11.91 -22.96
CA LYS A 103 -7.98 -12.87 -22.30
C LYS A 103 -7.90 -14.28 -22.92
N GLY A 104 -7.50 -14.39 -24.19
CA GLY A 104 -7.42 -15.68 -24.88
C GLY A 104 -8.76 -16.41 -24.90
N ARG A 105 -8.76 -17.70 -24.54
CA ARG A 105 -9.95 -18.57 -24.52
C ARG A 105 -11.02 -18.14 -23.50
N LEU A 106 -10.65 -17.33 -22.49
CA LEU A 106 -11.56 -16.81 -21.46
C LEU A 106 -12.31 -15.53 -21.90
N TYR A 107 -12.20 -15.14 -23.17
CA TYR A 107 -12.90 -13.98 -23.70
C TYR A 107 -14.42 -14.24 -23.81
N ASN A 108 -15.21 -13.43 -23.09
CA ASN A 108 -16.68 -13.41 -23.16
C ASN A 108 -17.20 -11.97 -23.36
N GLY A 109 -16.54 -11.22 -24.23
CA GLY A 109 -16.83 -9.80 -24.47
C GLY A 109 -17.93 -9.55 -25.51
N ILE A 110 -17.91 -8.34 -26.08
CA ILE A 110 -18.93 -7.86 -27.03
C ILE A 110 -18.96 -8.62 -28.35
N LEU A 111 -17.85 -9.23 -28.76
CA LEU A 111 -17.75 -10.06 -29.97
C LEU A 111 -17.98 -11.55 -29.70
N SER A 112 -18.55 -11.90 -28.54
CA SER A 112 -18.97 -13.28 -28.26
C SER A 112 -20.26 -13.62 -29.03
N ARG A 113 -20.35 -14.85 -29.55
CA ARG A 113 -21.56 -15.29 -30.28
C ARG A 113 -22.83 -15.24 -29.45
N LYS A 114 -22.71 -15.41 -28.12
CA LYS A 114 -23.83 -15.31 -27.18
C LYS A 114 -24.47 -13.90 -27.18
N ARG A 115 -23.69 -12.84 -27.38
CA ARG A 115 -24.18 -11.45 -27.41
C ARG A 115 -24.58 -10.97 -28.80
N VAL A 116 -24.15 -11.67 -29.86
CA VAL A 116 -24.33 -11.24 -31.26
C VAL A 116 -24.95 -12.37 -32.09
N PRO A 117 -26.27 -12.60 -31.96
CA PRO A 117 -26.94 -13.71 -32.66
C PRO A 117 -26.96 -13.51 -34.19
N ASN A 118 -27.08 -12.27 -34.69
CA ASN A 118 -27.15 -11.98 -36.13
C ASN A 118 -25.77 -11.69 -36.75
N TYR A 119 -24.72 -12.36 -36.28
CA TYR A 119 -23.35 -12.12 -36.75
C TYR A 119 -23.17 -12.38 -38.25
N LEU A 120 -23.93 -13.29 -38.86
CA LEU A 120 -23.89 -13.55 -40.31
C LEU A 120 -24.23 -12.31 -41.13
N GLU A 121 -25.16 -11.48 -40.65
CA GLU A 121 -25.56 -10.24 -41.32
C GLU A 121 -24.47 -9.16 -41.23
N LEU A 122 -23.73 -9.12 -40.11
CA LEU A 122 -22.53 -8.26 -39.98
C LEU A 122 -21.49 -8.63 -41.04
N LEU A 123 -21.21 -9.93 -41.18
CA LEU A 123 -20.22 -10.43 -42.14
C LEU A 123 -20.64 -10.11 -43.58
N LYS A 124 -21.92 -10.28 -43.93
CA LYS A 124 -22.46 -9.94 -45.26
C LYS A 124 -22.25 -8.47 -45.62
N ARG A 125 -22.49 -7.54 -44.68
CA ARG A 125 -22.35 -6.09 -44.92
C ARG A 125 -20.91 -5.67 -45.15
N VAL A 126 -19.97 -6.25 -44.39
CA VAL A 126 -18.53 -6.00 -44.59
C VAL A 126 -18.04 -6.67 -45.87
N LYS A 127 -18.55 -7.87 -46.20
CA LYS A 127 -18.22 -8.56 -47.45
C LYS A 127 -18.63 -7.76 -48.68
N ALA A 128 -19.79 -7.09 -48.66
CA ALA A 128 -20.21 -6.22 -49.76
C ALA A 128 -19.19 -5.11 -50.06
N VAL A 129 -18.51 -4.58 -49.02
CA VAL A 129 -17.42 -3.59 -49.19
C VAL A 129 -16.18 -4.22 -49.81
N PHE A 130 -15.88 -5.48 -49.48
CA PHE A 130 -14.80 -6.20 -50.13
C PHE A 130 -15.11 -6.48 -51.61
N ASP A 131 -16.32 -6.93 -51.91
CA ASP A 131 -16.70 -7.32 -53.28
C ASP A 131 -16.73 -6.11 -54.24
N THR A 132 -17.16 -4.94 -53.76
CA THR A 132 -17.39 -3.74 -54.59
C THR A 132 -16.35 -2.63 -54.41
N GLY A 133 -15.49 -2.74 -53.38
CA GLY A 133 -14.57 -1.68 -53.00
C GLY A 133 -13.26 -1.65 -53.78
N ASP A 134 -12.57 -0.52 -53.68
CA ASP A 134 -11.18 -0.37 -54.13
C ASP A 134 -10.20 -1.15 -53.24
N ILE A 135 -8.91 -1.16 -53.60
CA ILE A 135 -7.86 -1.90 -52.88
C ILE A 135 -7.81 -1.47 -51.40
N GLU A 136 -8.00 -0.19 -51.12
CA GLU A 136 -8.00 0.30 -49.74
C GLU A 136 -9.22 -0.22 -48.95
N ALA A 137 -10.43 -0.13 -49.51
CA ALA A 137 -11.63 -0.66 -48.89
C ALA A 137 -11.57 -2.19 -48.67
N LYS A 138 -11.04 -2.94 -49.66
CA LYS A 138 -10.77 -4.38 -49.53
C LYS A 138 -9.81 -4.68 -48.38
N SER A 139 -8.72 -3.92 -48.28
CA SER A 139 -7.74 -4.08 -47.20
C SER A 139 -8.33 -3.79 -45.81
N LEU A 140 -9.21 -2.79 -45.70
CA LEU A 140 -9.90 -2.46 -44.45
C LEU A 140 -10.91 -3.54 -44.07
N ALA A 141 -11.65 -4.08 -45.04
CA ALA A 141 -12.60 -5.17 -44.82
C ALA A 141 -11.90 -6.45 -44.33
N LEU A 142 -10.78 -6.84 -44.96
CA LEU A 142 -9.95 -7.97 -44.52
C LEU A 142 -9.48 -7.80 -43.07
N ARG A 143 -8.96 -6.62 -42.71
CA ARG A 143 -8.53 -6.35 -41.32
C ARG A 143 -9.69 -6.42 -40.34
N LEU A 144 -10.87 -5.93 -40.72
CA LEU A 144 -12.06 -6.00 -39.88
C LEU A 144 -12.52 -7.45 -39.67
N PHE A 145 -12.49 -8.29 -40.71
CA PHE A 145 -12.73 -9.73 -40.55
C PHE A 145 -11.74 -10.38 -39.57
N GLY A 146 -10.46 -9.99 -39.62
CA GLY A 146 -9.46 -10.42 -38.65
C GLY A 146 -9.84 -10.07 -37.20
N CYS A 147 -10.24 -8.82 -36.95
CA CYS A 147 -10.72 -8.39 -35.64
C CYS A 147 -11.99 -9.14 -35.18
N TRP A 148 -12.84 -9.54 -36.12
CA TRP A 148 -14.07 -10.31 -35.86
C TRP A 148 -13.86 -11.83 -35.92
N GLY A 149 -12.63 -12.33 -35.71
CA GLY A 149 -12.32 -13.77 -35.78
C GLY A 149 -13.29 -14.66 -34.98
N ASN A 150 -13.68 -14.29 -33.75
CA ASN A 150 -14.63 -15.07 -32.94
C ASN A 150 -16.02 -15.26 -33.59
N LEU A 151 -16.42 -14.33 -34.46
CA LEU A 151 -17.67 -14.37 -35.22
C LEU A 151 -17.47 -15.00 -36.61
N ALA A 152 -16.34 -14.71 -37.25
CA ALA A 152 -16.10 -15.03 -38.67
C ALA A 152 -15.40 -16.37 -38.90
N MET A 153 -14.75 -16.94 -37.88
CA MET A 153 -13.87 -18.10 -38.04
C MET A 153 -14.57 -19.32 -38.63
N ASP A 154 -15.89 -19.51 -38.49
CA ASP A 154 -16.57 -20.69 -39.05
C ASP A 154 -17.18 -20.43 -40.43
N SER A 155 -17.09 -19.20 -40.93
CA SER A 155 -17.60 -18.87 -42.26
C SER A 155 -16.64 -19.36 -43.33
N THR A 156 -17.03 -20.41 -44.05
CA THR A 156 -16.29 -20.95 -45.20
C THR A 156 -16.04 -19.90 -46.27
N GLN A 157 -17.03 -19.02 -46.51
CA GLN A 157 -16.92 -17.91 -47.46
C GLN A 157 -15.81 -16.92 -47.07
N ILE A 158 -15.75 -16.51 -45.80
CA ILE A 158 -14.71 -15.57 -45.34
C ILE A 158 -13.34 -16.24 -45.29
N ARG A 159 -13.25 -17.50 -44.86
CA ARG A 159 -12.00 -18.28 -44.92
C ARG A 159 -11.44 -18.33 -46.35
N PHE A 160 -12.28 -18.70 -47.32
CA PHE A 160 -11.89 -18.77 -48.72
C PHE A 160 -11.47 -17.39 -49.27
N LEU A 161 -12.20 -16.34 -48.90
CA LEU A 161 -11.88 -14.95 -49.28
C LEU A 161 -10.50 -14.52 -48.75
N ILE A 162 -10.19 -14.82 -47.48
CA ILE A 162 -8.87 -14.54 -46.90
C ILE A 162 -7.78 -15.28 -47.69
N LEU A 163 -7.95 -16.60 -47.91
CA LEU A 163 -6.97 -17.42 -48.62
C LEU A 163 -6.72 -16.95 -50.06
N THR A 164 -7.78 -16.67 -50.82
CA THR A 164 -7.67 -16.17 -52.20
C THR A 164 -7.03 -14.79 -52.28
N SER A 165 -7.27 -13.91 -51.29
CA SER A 165 -6.66 -12.58 -51.23
C SER A 165 -5.13 -12.62 -51.04
N LEU A 166 -4.55 -13.75 -50.61
CA LEU A 166 -3.09 -13.90 -50.51
C LEU A 166 -2.39 -13.97 -51.87
N GLN A 167 -3.13 -14.32 -52.93
CA GLN A 167 -2.65 -14.41 -54.31
C GLN A 167 -2.84 -13.10 -55.10
N SER A 168 -3.31 -12.02 -54.45
CA SER A 168 -3.53 -10.72 -55.09
C SER A 168 -2.21 -10.09 -55.57
N ALA A 169 -2.25 -9.39 -56.70
CA ALA A 169 -1.13 -8.61 -57.20
C ALA A 169 -0.81 -7.37 -56.32
N HIS A 170 -1.73 -6.97 -55.44
CA HIS A 170 -1.58 -5.78 -54.60
C HIS A 170 -1.07 -6.12 -53.20
N GLY A 171 0.16 -5.70 -52.89
CA GLY A 171 0.79 -5.98 -51.59
C GLY A 171 0.02 -5.44 -50.36
N LEU A 172 -0.79 -4.39 -50.49
CA LEU A 172 -1.64 -3.89 -49.40
C LEU A 172 -2.76 -4.88 -49.03
N GLU A 173 -3.38 -5.50 -50.03
CA GLU A 173 -4.42 -6.51 -49.86
C GLU A 173 -3.84 -7.79 -49.26
N VAL A 174 -2.69 -8.25 -49.78
CA VAL A 174 -1.98 -9.43 -49.26
C VAL A 174 -1.59 -9.23 -47.79
N LYS A 175 -1.03 -8.06 -47.42
CA LYS A 175 -0.69 -7.74 -46.02
C LYS A 175 -1.93 -7.72 -45.11
N ALA A 176 -3.06 -7.21 -45.60
CA ALA A 176 -4.31 -7.21 -44.85
C ALA A 176 -4.88 -8.63 -44.67
N SER A 177 -4.77 -9.47 -45.70
CA SER A 177 -5.14 -10.89 -45.63
C SER A 177 -4.25 -11.64 -44.64
N LEU A 178 -2.93 -11.45 -44.67
CA LEU A 178 -1.99 -12.05 -43.70
C LEU A 178 -2.32 -11.67 -42.25
N PHE A 179 -2.78 -10.45 -42.00
CA PHE A 179 -3.27 -10.04 -40.69
C PHE A 179 -4.54 -10.80 -40.28
N ALA A 180 -5.53 -10.89 -41.18
CA ALA A 180 -6.79 -11.59 -40.94
C ALA A 180 -6.56 -13.08 -40.69
N ALA A 181 -5.74 -13.70 -41.54
CA ALA A 181 -5.32 -15.09 -41.43
C ALA A 181 -4.64 -15.35 -40.08
N GLY A 182 -3.72 -14.48 -39.65
CA GLY A 182 -3.07 -14.60 -38.34
C GLY A 182 -4.05 -14.55 -37.16
N CYS A 183 -5.13 -13.78 -37.26
CA CYS A 183 -6.19 -13.78 -36.25
C CYS A 183 -6.97 -15.10 -36.24
N PHE A 184 -7.26 -15.68 -37.41
CA PHE A 184 -7.98 -16.95 -37.55
C PHE A 184 -7.12 -18.14 -37.09
N CYS A 185 -5.82 -18.15 -37.38
CA CYS A 185 -4.85 -19.15 -36.94
C CYS A 185 -4.76 -19.28 -35.42
N ARG A 186 -5.18 -18.26 -34.65
CA ARG A 186 -5.25 -18.35 -33.18
C ARG A 186 -6.48 -19.10 -32.68
N LEU A 187 -7.51 -19.23 -33.52
CA LEU A 187 -8.82 -19.73 -33.15
C LEU A 187 -9.13 -21.11 -33.77
N SER A 188 -8.61 -21.39 -34.97
CA SER A 188 -8.90 -22.61 -35.74
C SER A 188 -7.61 -23.31 -36.15
N GLU A 189 -7.47 -24.57 -35.73
CA GLU A 189 -6.29 -25.40 -35.95
C GLU A 189 -6.16 -25.87 -37.40
N ASP A 190 -7.28 -26.30 -38.01
CA ASP A 190 -7.36 -26.69 -39.42
C ASP A 190 -6.93 -25.54 -40.35
N PHE A 191 -7.42 -24.33 -40.11
CA PHE A 191 -7.00 -23.15 -40.85
C PHE A 191 -5.52 -22.81 -40.58
N GLY A 192 -5.05 -23.00 -39.34
CA GLY A 192 -3.65 -22.84 -38.96
C GLY A 192 -2.71 -23.74 -39.76
N CYS A 193 -3.04 -25.03 -39.90
CA CYS A 193 -2.23 -25.98 -40.66
C CYS A 193 -2.13 -25.61 -42.15
N ILE A 194 -3.26 -25.25 -42.78
CA ILE A 194 -3.27 -24.79 -44.18
C ILE A 194 -2.42 -23.53 -44.33
N MET A 195 -2.57 -22.58 -43.40
CA MET A 195 -1.80 -21.33 -43.44
C MET A 195 -0.31 -21.55 -43.22
N LEU A 196 0.11 -22.53 -42.42
CA LEU A 196 1.52 -22.84 -42.23
C LEU A 196 2.20 -23.17 -43.57
N GLU A 197 1.59 -24.05 -44.37
CA GLU A 197 2.11 -24.42 -45.69
C GLU A 197 2.18 -23.23 -46.64
N ILE A 198 1.10 -22.43 -46.69
CA ILE A 198 1.07 -21.21 -47.53
C ILE A 198 2.15 -20.22 -47.10
N LEU A 199 2.34 -20.02 -45.79
CA LEU A 199 3.38 -19.13 -45.27
C LEU A 199 4.78 -19.61 -45.63
N ILE A 200 5.07 -20.91 -45.54
CA ILE A 200 6.36 -21.50 -45.95
C ILE A 200 6.62 -21.22 -47.43
N CYS A 201 5.63 -21.44 -48.31
CA CYS A 201 5.74 -21.14 -49.74
C CYS A 201 5.96 -19.65 -50.01
N MET A 202 5.18 -18.76 -49.37
CA MET A 202 5.28 -17.31 -49.55
C MET A 202 6.61 -16.74 -49.07
N ILE A 203 7.13 -17.27 -47.95
CA ILE A 203 8.40 -16.83 -47.37
C ILE A 203 9.57 -17.29 -48.24
N SER A 204 9.50 -18.51 -48.80
CA SER A 204 10.56 -19.10 -49.63
C SER A 204 10.55 -18.61 -51.09
N SER A 205 9.40 -18.16 -51.60
CA SER A 205 9.26 -17.72 -53.00
C SER A 205 10.11 -16.47 -53.31
N VAL A 206 10.79 -16.46 -54.45
CA VAL A 206 11.57 -15.30 -54.92
C VAL A 206 10.66 -14.16 -55.42
N GLU A 207 9.47 -14.49 -55.93
CA GLU A 207 8.53 -13.58 -56.59
C GLU A 207 7.79 -12.66 -55.61
N VAL A 208 7.71 -13.03 -54.33
CA VAL A 208 6.99 -12.27 -53.30
C VAL A 208 7.82 -11.07 -52.84
N SER A 209 7.21 -9.88 -52.83
CA SER A 209 7.84 -8.66 -52.35
C SER A 209 8.39 -8.79 -50.92
N HIS A 210 9.53 -8.16 -50.64
CA HIS A 210 10.22 -8.23 -49.34
C HIS A 210 9.29 -7.85 -48.17
N ASP A 211 8.51 -6.80 -48.38
CA ASP A 211 7.53 -6.27 -47.43
C ASP A 211 6.42 -7.26 -47.05
N VAL A 212 5.98 -8.08 -48.01
CA VAL A 212 4.99 -9.15 -47.79
C VAL A 212 5.65 -10.34 -47.07
N LYS A 213 6.90 -10.68 -47.40
CA LYS A 213 7.66 -11.71 -46.67
C LYS A 213 7.78 -11.37 -45.18
N LEU A 214 8.13 -10.13 -44.84
CA LEU A 214 8.20 -9.70 -43.44
C LEU A 214 6.84 -9.79 -42.74
N ALA A 215 5.74 -9.50 -43.45
CA ALA A 215 4.39 -9.68 -42.91
C ALA A 215 4.05 -11.16 -42.68
N ALA A 216 4.40 -12.05 -43.62
CA ALA A 216 4.20 -13.48 -43.51
C ALA A 216 4.97 -14.07 -42.31
N ILE A 217 6.22 -13.65 -42.10
CA ILE A 217 7.01 -14.05 -40.92
C ILE A 217 6.36 -13.60 -39.61
N ARG A 218 5.74 -12.41 -39.57
CA ARG A 218 4.99 -11.96 -38.38
C ARG A 218 3.73 -12.80 -38.16
N THR A 219 3.03 -13.17 -39.23
CA THR A 219 1.84 -14.04 -39.18
C THR A 219 2.18 -15.44 -38.68
N LEU A 220 3.36 -15.98 -39.03
CA LEU A 220 3.84 -17.27 -38.50
C LEU A 220 3.78 -17.31 -36.96
N SER A 221 4.16 -16.21 -36.30
CA SER A 221 4.12 -16.13 -34.83
C SER A 221 2.72 -16.24 -34.21
N LYS A 222 1.65 -16.13 -35.01
CA LYS A 222 0.26 -16.20 -34.57
C LYS A 222 -0.35 -17.60 -34.64
N LEU A 223 0.39 -18.59 -35.15
CA LEU A 223 0.01 -20.01 -35.16
C LEU A 223 0.12 -20.62 -33.75
N GLN A 224 -0.78 -20.18 -32.86
CA GLN A 224 -0.76 -20.45 -31.42
C GLN A 224 -2.05 -21.12 -30.92
N CYS A 225 -2.85 -21.72 -31.82
CA CYS A 225 -4.13 -22.36 -31.47
C CYS A 225 -3.96 -23.60 -30.56
N SER A 226 -2.93 -24.40 -30.85
CA SER A 226 -2.58 -25.65 -30.15
C SER A 226 -1.06 -25.76 -30.00
N SER A 227 -0.62 -26.59 -29.05
CA SER A 227 0.80 -26.84 -28.82
C SER A 227 1.47 -27.49 -30.03
N SER A 228 0.77 -28.43 -30.69
CA SER A 228 1.21 -29.13 -31.92
C SER A 228 1.49 -28.15 -33.06
N THR A 229 0.52 -27.30 -33.42
CA THR A 229 0.68 -26.33 -34.51
C THR A 229 1.78 -25.31 -34.18
N THR A 230 1.91 -24.90 -32.92
CA THR A 230 2.97 -23.98 -32.48
C THR A 230 4.36 -24.60 -32.67
N ILE A 231 4.54 -25.87 -32.29
CA ILE A 231 5.81 -26.60 -32.44
C ILE A 231 6.16 -26.78 -33.92
N ASN A 232 5.20 -27.19 -34.75
CA ASN A 232 5.43 -27.36 -36.19
C ASN A 232 5.79 -26.03 -36.86
N ALA A 233 5.08 -24.94 -36.54
CA ALA A 233 5.37 -23.61 -37.05
C ALA A 233 6.75 -23.10 -36.58
N TYR A 234 7.13 -23.40 -35.34
CA TYR A 234 8.45 -23.07 -34.82
C TYR A 234 9.56 -23.83 -35.56
N GLN A 235 9.41 -25.14 -35.78
CA GLN A 235 10.39 -25.95 -36.50
C GLN A 235 10.56 -25.49 -37.95
N ALA A 236 9.46 -25.24 -38.67
CA ALA A 236 9.50 -24.69 -40.02
C ALA A 236 10.16 -23.30 -40.05
N GLY A 237 9.80 -22.42 -39.11
CA GLY A 237 10.40 -21.09 -38.99
C GLY A 237 11.91 -21.14 -38.69
N LYS A 238 12.36 -22.10 -37.88
CA LYS A 238 13.78 -22.34 -37.57
C LYS A 238 14.55 -22.81 -38.82
N GLN A 239 13.98 -23.70 -39.62
CA GLN A 239 14.59 -24.12 -40.89
C GLN A 239 14.71 -22.95 -41.87
N LEU A 240 13.66 -22.14 -42.01
CA LEU A 240 13.66 -20.94 -42.86
C LEU A 240 14.67 -19.89 -42.37
N LEU A 241 14.81 -19.72 -41.05
CA LEU A 241 15.79 -18.81 -40.47
C LEU A 241 17.22 -19.12 -40.94
N LEU A 242 17.57 -20.41 -40.99
CA LEU A 242 18.89 -20.88 -41.45
C LEU A 242 19.08 -20.69 -42.97
N ALA A 243 18.00 -20.72 -43.74
CA ALA A 243 18.04 -20.56 -45.19
C ALA A 243 18.10 -19.10 -45.67
N PHE A 244 17.75 -18.12 -44.83
CA PHE A 244 17.75 -16.70 -45.24
C PHE A 244 19.17 -16.15 -45.47
N SER A 245 19.33 -15.40 -46.57
CA SER A 245 20.49 -14.54 -46.79
C SER A 245 20.32 -13.13 -46.18
N MET A 246 19.09 -12.63 -46.08
CA MET A 246 18.78 -11.25 -45.66
C MET A 246 18.66 -11.10 -44.12
N ASP A 247 19.39 -10.14 -43.56
CA ASP A 247 19.41 -9.90 -42.10
C ASP A 247 18.09 -9.38 -41.53
N ASP A 248 17.35 -8.53 -42.25
CA ASP A 248 16.07 -8.00 -41.78
C ASP A 248 15.01 -9.10 -41.60
N ALA A 249 14.99 -10.10 -42.48
CA ALA A 249 14.12 -11.26 -42.35
C ALA A 249 14.50 -12.12 -41.13
N LYS A 250 15.79 -12.33 -40.90
CA LYS A 250 16.30 -13.02 -39.70
C LYS A 250 15.90 -12.30 -38.42
N VAL A 251 16.02 -10.97 -38.38
CA VAL A 251 15.61 -10.13 -37.23
C VAL A 251 14.12 -10.33 -36.90
N VAL A 252 13.25 -10.29 -37.91
CA VAL A 252 11.80 -10.47 -37.70
C VAL A 252 11.48 -11.92 -37.33
N MET A 253 12.14 -12.90 -37.92
CA MET A 253 11.96 -14.32 -37.62
C MET A 253 12.38 -14.66 -36.18
N LEU A 254 13.52 -14.17 -35.71
CA LEU A 254 13.96 -14.35 -34.31
C LEU A 254 12.92 -13.83 -33.32
N LEU A 255 12.30 -12.69 -33.59
CA LEU A 255 11.22 -12.16 -32.75
C LEU A 255 9.97 -13.03 -32.81
N SER A 256 9.59 -13.50 -34.00
CA SER A 256 8.43 -14.38 -34.19
C SER A 256 8.59 -15.72 -33.46
N LEU A 257 9.75 -16.38 -33.60
CA LEU A 257 10.08 -17.62 -32.89
C LEU A 257 10.07 -17.42 -31.37
N SER A 258 10.64 -16.32 -30.88
CA SER A 258 10.66 -16.01 -29.44
C SER A 258 9.25 -15.80 -28.86
N LYS A 259 8.35 -15.18 -29.63
CA LYS A 259 6.94 -15.04 -29.22
C LYS A 259 6.20 -16.37 -29.15
N MET A 260 6.51 -17.32 -30.02
CA MET A 260 5.92 -18.67 -29.98
C MET A 260 6.47 -19.48 -28.81
N ALA A 261 7.77 -19.39 -28.54
CA ALA A 261 8.42 -20.07 -27.42
C ALA A 261 7.90 -19.63 -26.04
N LEU A 262 7.32 -18.43 -25.92
CA LEU A 262 6.67 -17.95 -24.70
C LEU A 262 5.32 -18.63 -24.41
N VAL A 263 4.67 -19.19 -25.43
CA VAL A 263 3.35 -19.83 -25.31
C VAL A 263 3.50 -21.25 -24.79
N THR A 264 4.55 -21.95 -25.24
CA THR A 264 4.78 -23.36 -24.95
C THR A 264 6.13 -23.55 -24.25
N SER A 265 6.10 -24.01 -22.99
CA SER A 265 7.31 -24.23 -22.18
C SER A 265 8.34 -25.18 -22.81
N GLN A 266 7.90 -26.12 -23.65
CA GLN A 266 8.76 -27.08 -24.35
C GLN A 266 9.74 -26.42 -25.33
N LEU A 267 9.36 -25.31 -25.97
CA LEU A 267 10.18 -24.61 -26.97
C LEU A 267 11.16 -23.62 -26.34
N PHE A 268 10.97 -23.31 -25.06
CA PHE A 268 11.76 -22.33 -24.31
C PHE A 268 13.27 -22.62 -24.31
N PRO A 269 13.76 -23.83 -23.94
CA PRO A 269 15.20 -24.12 -23.93
C PRO A 269 15.83 -24.06 -25.33
N GLU A 270 15.14 -24.62 -26.33
CA GLU A 270 15.62 -24.63 -27.71
C GLU A 270 15.75 -23.22 -28.28
N GLN A 271 14.81 -22.33 -27.95
CA GLN A 271 14.85 -20.94 -28.38
C GLN A 271 15.97 -20.14 -27.70
N ILE A 272 16.28 -20.39 -26.43
CA ILE A 272 17.43 -19.77 -25.77
C ILE A 272 18.72 -20.16 -26.48
N GLN A 273 18.92 -21.46 -26.75
CA GLN A 273 20.11 -21.94 -27.44
C GLN A 273 20.24 -21.33 -28.85
N LEU A 274 19.13 -21.21 -29.57
CA LEU A 274 19.09 -20.52 -30.86
C LEU A 274 19.52 -19.06 -30.71
N LEU A 275 18.95 -18.31 -29.76
CA LEU A 275 19.29 -16.90 -29.54
C LEU A 275 20.76 -16.71 -29.16
N LEU A 276 21.35 -17.60 -28.36
CA LEU A 276 22.77 -17.57 -28.01
C LEU A 276 23.68 -17.73 -29.24
N SER A 277 23.32 -18.57 -30.21
CA SER A 277 24.13 -18.76 -31.42
C SER A 277 24.30 -17.46 -32.23
N TYR A 278 23.28 -16.58 -32.24
CA TYR A 278 23.28 -15.29 -32.94
C TYR A 278 23.97 -14.15 -32.16
N ILE A 279 24.49 -14.42 -30.97
CA ILE A 279 25.23 -13.45 -30.14
C ILE A 279 26.74 -13.49 -30.44
N SER A 280 27.22 -14.53 -31.12
CA SER A 280 28.63 -14.72 -31.50
C SER A 280 29.19 -13.59 -32.39
N HIS A 281 30.52 -13.38 -32.37
CA HIS A 281 31.18 -12.24 -33.02
C HIS A 281 30.88 -12.12 -34.53
N GLN A 282 30.58 -13.22 -35.20
CA GLN A 282 30.39 -13.32 -36.65
C GLN A 282 29.12 -12.63 -37.20
N PHE A 283 28.15 -12.30 -36.34
CA PHE A 283 26.88 -11.68 -36.76
C PHE A 283 26.87 -10.14 -36.65
N PRO A 284 26.13 -9.43 -37.53
CA PRO A 284 25.98 -7.98 -37.49
C PRO A 284 25.29 -7.51 -36.21
N VAL A 285 25.56 -6.25 -35.82
CA VAL A 285 25.05 -5.63 -34.57
C VAL A 285 23.52 -5.68 -34.48
N THR A 286 22.81 -5.50 -35.59
CA THR A 286 21.34 -5.52 -35.66
C THR A 286 20.75 -6.86 -35.20
N LEU A 287 21.38 -7.98 -35.59
CA LEU A 287 20.97 -9.33 -35.18
C LEU A 287 21.31 -9.60 -33.71
N LYS A 288 22.50 -9.20 -33.25
CA LYS A 288 22.89 -9.30 -31.83
C LYS A 288 21.94 -8.53 -30.92
N VAL A 289 21.63 -7.29 -31.27
CA VAL A 289 20.67 -6.43 -30.56
C VAL A 289 19.28 -7.09 -30.51
N ARG A 290 18.82 -7.65 -31.63
CA ARG A 290 17.53 -8.34 -31.65
C ARG A 290 17.52 -9.59 -30.78
N ALA A 291 18.55 -10.43 -30.88
CA ALA A 291 18.67 -11.64 -30.09
C ALA A 291 18.66 -11.33 -28.58
N LEU A 292 19.42 -10.32 -28.14
CA LEU A 292 19.43 -9.87 -26.75
C LEU A 292 18.08 -9.28 -26.30
N ARG A 293 17.36 -8.54 -27.17
CA ARG A 293 16.01 -8.08 -26.86
C ARG A 293 15.02 -9.23 -26.74
N CYS A 294 15.15 -10.27 -27.57
CA CYS A 294 14.34 -11.47 -27.48
C CYS A 294 14.60 -12.24 -26.19
N LEU A 295 15.87 -12.42 -25.79
CA LEU A 295 16.24 -12.99 -24.48
C LEU A 295 15.62 -12.19 -23.34
N LEU A 296 15.64 -10.85 -23.42
CA LEU A 296 15.07 -10.00 -22.39
C LEU A 296 13.56 -10.22 -22.27
N ILE A 297 12.85 -10.29 -23.40
CA ILE A 297 11.41 -10.59 -23.42
C ILE A 297 11.17 -11.96 -22.76
N MET A 298 11.97 -12.97 -23.09
CA MET A 298 11.87 -14.32 -22.52
C MET A 298 12.07 -14.31 -20.99
N PHE A 299 13.05 -13.59 -20.46
CA PHE A 299 13.27 -13.47 -19.01
C PHE A 299 12.23 -12.59 -18.30
N THR A 300 11.58 -11.66 -19.00
CA THR A 300 10.52 -10.82 -18.41
C THR A 300 9.15 -11.49 -18.37
N GLY A 301 8.90 -12.47 -19.24
CA GLY A 301 7.61 -13.11 -19.44
C GLY A 301 7.18 -14.09 -18.37
N GLY A 302 7.22 -13.70 -17.08
CA GLY A 302 6.38 -14.16 -15.96
C GLY A 302 6.21 -15.64 -15.60
N THR A 303 6.54 -16.63 -16.45
CA THR A 303 6.15 -18.04 -16.28
C THR A 303 7.32 -19.01 -16.23
N CYS A 304 8.56 -18.54 -16.30
CA CYS A 304 9.69 -19.43 -16.51
C CYS A 304 10.38 -19.79 -15.18
N HIS A 305 9.95 -20.91 -14.60
CA HIS A 305 10.70 -21.72 -13.63
C HIS A 305 11.95 -22.39 -14.25
N PHE A 306 12.65 -21.70 -15.16
CA PHE A 306 13.76 -22.27 -15.92
C PHE A 306 15.09 -22.04 -15.20
N HIS A 307 15.86 -23.11 -15.04
CA HIS A 307 17.25 -23.03 -14.62
C HIS A 307 18.09 -22.39 -15.72
N VAL A 308 18.49 -21.14 -15.53
CA VAL A 308 19.42 -20.47 -16.46
C VAL A 308 20.72 -21.29 -16.53
N ASN A 309 21.02 -21.84 -17.71
CA ASN A 309 22.23 -22.62 -17.96
C ASN A 309 23.49 -21.73 -17.83
N LYS A 310 24.59 -22.29 -17.30
CA LYS A 310 25.90 -21.65 -17.12
C LYS A 310 26.38 -20.91 -18.38
N ASP A 311 26.12 -21.52 -19.54
CA ASP A 311 26.49 -20.99 -20.85
C ASP A 311 25.86 -19.62 -21.17
N VAL A 312 24.67 -19.33 -20.62
CA VAL A 312 23.99 -18.03 -20.85
C VAL A 312 24.74 -16.91 -20.13
N ILE A 313 25.14 -17.14 -18.88
CA ILE A 313 25.81 -16.13 -18.05
C ILE A 313 27.22 -15.86 -18.60
N SER A 314 27.97 -16.90 -18.95
CA SER A 314 29.33 -16.77 -19.50
C SER A 314 29.35 -15.99 -20.82
N ILE A 315 28.41 -16.28 -21.74
CA ILE A 315 28.28 -15.56 -23.02
C ILE A 315 27.95 -14.08 -22.76
N LEU A 316 26.99 -13.78 -21.88
CA LEU A 316 26.61 -12.40 -21.59
C LEU A 316 27.75 -11.59 -20.94
N ILE A 317 28.57 -12.22 -20.10
CA ILE A 317 29.75 -11.56 -19.50
C ILE A 317 30.85 -11.35 -20.56
N SER A 318 31.11 -12.33 -21.43
CA SER A 318 32.12 -12.20 -22.49
C SER A 318 31.87 -11.01 -23.45
N LEU A 319 30.60 -10.66 -23.69
CA LEU A 319 30.22 -9.48 -24.49
C LEU A 319 30.56 -8.15 -23.81
N LEU A 320 30.70 -8.14 -22.48
CA LEU A 320 31.05 -6.95 -21.72
C LEU A 320 32.55 -6.68 -21.81
N ASP A 321 33.35 -7.76 -21.80
CA ASP A 321 34.81 -7.72 -21.86
C ASP A 321 35.35 -7.31 -23.24
N ASP A 322 34.65 -7.63 -24.33
CA ASP A 322 35.11 -7.26 -25.68
C ASP A 322 34.91 -5.77 -25.96
N ASN A 323 36.02 -5.01 -26.04
CA ASN A 323 36.04 -3.58 -26.34
C ASN A 323 35.58 -3.23 -27.78
N ALA A 324 35.55 -4.20 -28.70
CA ALA A 324 35.07 -4.00 -30.06
C ALA A 324 33.53 -4.05 -30.19
N VAL A 325 32.81 -4.43 -29.13
CA VAL A 325 31.34 -4.58 -29.15
C VAL A 325 30.63 -3.22 -29.00
N HIS A 326 29.64 -2.99 -29.86
CA HIS A 326 28.80 -1.79 -29.85
C HIS A 326 28.14 -1.54 -28.48
N PRO A 327 28.12 -0.30 -27.96
CA PRO A 327 27.64 0.02 -26.61
C PRO A 327 26.18 -0.37 -26.34
N GLU A 328 25.32 -0.37 -27.37
CA GLU A 328 23.92 -0.84 -27.25
C GLU A 328 23.84 -2.34 -26.89
N VAL A 329 24.72 -3.18 -27.46
CA VAL A 329 24.78 -4.62 -27.18
C VAL A 329 25.23 -4.85 -25.74
N LYS A 330 26.26 -4.12 -25.27
CA LYS A 330 26.70 -4.16 -23.87
C LYS A 330 25.57 -3.75 -22.91
N CYS A 331 24.84 -2.68 -23.22
CA CYS A 331 23.71 -2.25 -22.40
C CYS A 331 22.59 -3.30 -22.33
N LEU A 332 22.26 -3.95 -23.45
CA LEU A 332 21.24 -5.00 -23.49
C LEU A 332 21.70 -6.27 -22.77
N ALA A 333 22.99 -6.63 -22.83
CA ALA A 333 23.55 -7.72 -22.04
C ALA A 333 23.42 -7.45 -20.53
N LEU A 334 23.76 -6.23 -20.09
CA LEU A 334 23.57 -5.81 -18.69
C LEU A 334 22.09 -5.85 -18.26
N GLN A 335 21.15 -5.45 -19.12
CA GLN A 335 19.72 -5.53 -18.82
C GLN A 335 19.22 -6.97 -18.69
N ASN A 336 19.71 -7.88 -19.54
CA ASN A 336 19.41 -9.32 -19.44
C ASN A 336 19.93 -9.89 -18.12
N LEU A 337 21.20 -9.66 -17.79
CA LEU A 337 21.80 -10.07 -16.52
C LEU A 337 21.00 -9.51 -15.33
N GLN A 338 20.64 -8.22 -15.36
CA GLN A 338 19.83 -7.61 -14.30
C GLN A 338 18.51 -8.33 -14.09
N LYS A 339 17.86 -8.76 -15.19
CA LYS A 339 16.56 -9.43 -15.10
C LYS A 339 16.71 -10.86 -14.59
N ILE A 340 17.76 -11.57 -15.01
CA ILE A 340 18.13 -12.88 -14.50
C ILE A 340 18.27 -12.80 -12.97
N PHE A 341 19.15 -11.93 -12.45
CA PHE A 341 19.40 -11.78 -11.00
C PHE A 341 18.25 -11.17 -10.19
N SER A 342 17.15 -10.73 -10.84
CA SER A 342 15.95 -10.26 -10.15
C SER A 342 14.97 -11.39 -9.81
N ASN A 343 15.17 -12.62 -10.33
CA ASN A 343 14.29 -13.77 -10.05
C ASN A 343 14.79 -14.53 -8.81
N LYS A 344 13.90 -14.70 -7.81
CA LYS A 344 14.19 -15.26 -6.47
C LYS A 344 14.65 -16.73 -6.42
N LEU A 345 14.69 -17.45 -7.55
CA LEU A 345 14.85 -18.92 -7.61
C LEU A 345 16.08 -19.39 -8.40
N LEU A 346 17.06 -18.52 -8.65
CA LEU A 346 18.29 -18.93 -9.32
C LEU A 346 19.11 -19.88 -8.44
N HIS A 347 19.39 -21.09 -8.93
CA HIS A 347 20.41 -21.97 -8.34
C HIS A 347 21.74 -21.78 -9.09
N LEU A 348 22.60 -20.87 -8.63
CA LEU A 348 23.97 -20.73 -9.15
C LEU A 348 24.92 -21.73 -8.47
N SER A 349 25.90 -22.23 -9.23
CA SER A 349 27.01 -23.05 -8.71
C SER A 349 28.16 -22.15 -8.23
N THR A 350 28.97 -22.64 -7.28
CA THR A 350 30.11 -21.91 -6.67
C THR A 350 31.24 -21.55 -7.65
N THR A 351 31.24 -22.11 -8.86
CA THR A 351 32.30 -21.92 -9.87
C THR A 351 32.14 -20.68 -10.76
N ASP A 352 31.02 -19.95 -10.66
CA ASP A 352 30.61 -18.92 -11.63
C ASP A 352 30.82 -17.46 -11.13
N ILE A 353 31.49 -17.29 -9.98
CA ILE A 353 31.67 -16.02 -9.26
C ILE A 353 33.00 -15.27 -9.58
N PRO A 354 34.07 -15.91 -10.10
CA PRO A 354 35.29 -15.17 -10.52
C PRO A 354 35.06 -14.17 -11.67
N ASP A 355 34.16 -14.47 -12.60
CA ASP A 355 33.82 -13.59 -13.75
C ASP A 355 33.08 -12.30 -13.35
N LEU A 356 32.67 -12.22 -12.09
CA LEU A 356 31.86 -11.16 -11.49
C LEU A 356 32.72 -9.96 -11.01
N PHE A 357 33.98 -10.21 -10.66
CA PHE A 357 34.96 -9.15 -10.38
C PHE A 357 35.35 -8.36 -11.63
N LYS A 358 35.24 -8.99 -12.82
CA LYS A 358 35.48 -8.33 -14.12
C LYS A 358 34.46 -7.22 -14.41
N LEU A 359 33.22 -7.36 -13.93
CA LEU A 359 32.21 -6.30 -13.97
C LEU A 359 32.60 -5.08 -13.14
N ILE A 360 33.25 -5.28 -11.99
CA ILE A 360 33.73 -4.19 -11.13
C ILE A 360 34.90 -3.45 -11.81
N THR A 361 35.82 -4.17 -12.46
CA THR A 361 36.91 -3.56 -13.25
C THR A 361 36.38 -2.83 -14.48
N MET A 362 35.33 -3.34 -15.15
CA MET A 362 34.66 -2.65 -16.25
C MET A 362 34.06 -1.30 -15.82
N VAL A 363 33.43 -1.23 -14.63
CA VAL A 363 32.87 0.04 -14.12
C VAL A 363 33.97 1.02 -13.73
N LYS A 364 35.12 0.53 -13.25
CA LYS A 364 36.32 1.32 -12.91
C LYS A 364 37.00 1.94 -14.13
N ASP A 365 36.89 1.34 -15.31
CA ASP A 365 37.54 1.86 -16.51
C ASP A 365 36.98 3.25 -16.89
N VAL A 366 37.88 4.24 -16.91
CA VAL A 366 37.61 5.66 -17.16
C VAL A 366 37.06 5.91 -18.57
N ASN A 367 37.32 4.99 -19.51
CA ASN A 367 36.90 5.10 -20.92
C ASN A 367 35.46 4.66 -21.20
N ASN A 368 34.77 4.02 -20.23
CA ASN A 368 33.40 3.53 -20.45
C ASN A 368 32.34 4.65 -20.43
N CYS A 369 31.47 4.67 -21.45
CA CYS A 369 30.41 5.66 -21.63
C CYS A 369 29.42 5.67 -20.44
N LYS A 370 28.96 6.85 -20.02
CA LYS A 370 27.97 7.04 -18.92
C LYS A 370 26.74 6.14 -19.04
N VAL A 371 26.36 5.81 -20.28
CA VAL A 371 25.21 4.96 -20.64
C VAL A 371 25.38 3.51 -20.14
N ILE A 372 26.61 2.99 -20.06
CA ILE A 372 26.93 1.61 -19.64
C ILE A 372 27.13 1.52 -18.12
N ARG A 373 27.75 2.56 -17.54
CA ARG A 373 28.10 2.65 -16.12
C ARG A 373 26.90 2.56 -15.16
N GLY A 374 25.81 3.27 -15.46
CA GLY A 374 24.60 3.23 -14.61
C GLY A 374 23.91 1.86 -14.55
N PRO A 375 23.63 1.19 -15.70
CA PRO A 375 23.16 -0.19 -15.72
C PRO A 375 24.13 -1.18 -15.05
N ALA A 376 25.44 -1.03 -15.22
CA ALA A 376 26.40 -1.93 -14.59
C ALA A 376 26.36 -1.84 -13.05
N LEU A 377 26.31 -0.62 -12.48
CA LEU A 377 26.13 -0.44 -11.03
C LEU A 377 24.82 -1.03 -10.50
N ARG A 378 23.72 -0.87 -11.25
CA ARG A 378 22.42 -1.50 -10.92
C ARG A 378 22.49 -3.02 -10.89
N LEU A 379 23.24 -3.61 -11.83
CA LEU A 379 23.47 -5.05 -11.86
C LEU A 379 24.24 -5.49 -10.61
N ILE A 380 25.36 -4.84 -10.34
CA ILE A 380 26.23 -5.17 -9.20
C ILE A 380 25.44 -5.16 -7.89
N VAL A 381 24.68 -4.09 -7.59
CA VAL A 381 23.87 -4.02 -6.37
C VAL A 381 22.83 -5.14 -6.28
N ARG A 382 22.14 -5.47 -7.38
CA ARG A 382 21.16 -6.58 -7.40
C ARG A 382 21.79 -7.96 -7.25
N MET A 383 23.02 -8.13 -7.72
CA MET A 383 23.73 -9.39 -7.53
C MET A 383 24.12 -9.56 -6.06
N PHE A 384 24.60 -8.50 -5.41
CA PHE A 384 24.88 -8.54 -3.97
C PHE A 384 23.64 -8.82 -3.13
N SER A 385 22.48 -8.23 -3.46
CA SER A 385 21.22 -8.53 -2.79
C SER A 385 20.85 -10.01 -2.92
N PHE A 386 20.97 -10.55 -4.14
CA PHE A 386 20.70 -11.95 -4.44
C PHE A 386 21.62 -12.91 -3.66
N PHE A 387 22.93 -12.65 -3.61
CA PHE A 387 23.88 -13.49 -2.88
C PHE A 387 23.60 -13.51 -1.37
N LYS A 388 23.19 -12.37 -0.77
CA LYS A 388 22.82 -12.32 0.65
C LYS A 388 21.62 -13.22 0.97
N GLU A 389 20.61 -13.24 0.10
CA GLU A 389 19.41 -14.07 0.27
C GLU A 389 19.74 -15.57 0.12
N ALA A 390 20.57 -15.94 -0.87
CA ALA A 390 21.07 -17.30 -1.03
C ALA A 390 21.93 -17.80 0.15
N VAL A 391 22.72 -16.91 0.78
CA VAL A 391 23.53 -17.23 1.97
C VAL A 391 22.67 -17.39 3.23
N LYS A 392 21.49 -16.76 3.32
CA LYS A 392 20.55 -17.01 4.43
C LYS A 392 19.91 -18.40 4.37
N GLU A 393 19.74 -18.96 3.18
CA GLU A 393 19.16 -20.30 2.98
C GLU A 393 20.20 -21.44 3.03
N ARG A 394 21.50 -21.16 2.83
CA ARG A 394 22.57 -22.18 2.80
C ARG A 394 23.71 -21.83 3.77
N HIS A 395 23.98 -22.72 4.71
CA HIS A 395 25.03 -22.56 5.73
C HIS A 395 26.43 -22.36 5.11
N PHE A 396 27.06 -21.24 5.50
CA PHE A 396 28.49 -20.87 5.70
C PHE A 396 29.63 -21.32 4.77
N ASN A 397 29.50 -22.31 3.88
CA ASN A 397 30.64 -22.81 3.08
C ASN A 397 30.86 -22.08 1.73
N PHE A 398 29.98 -21.14 1.37
CA PHE A 398 29.93 -20.53 0.02
C PHE A 398 31.01 -19.46 -0.25
N LEU A 399 31.41 -18.68 0.76
CA LEU A 399 32.35 -17.56 0.58
C LEU A 399 33.81 -17.92 0.93
N SER A 400 34.05 -19.00 1.69
CA SER A 400 35.40 -19.42 2.09
C SER A 400 36.22 -19.99 0.93
N SER A 401 35.59 -20.60 -0.07
CA SER A 401 36.30 -21.12 -1.25
C SER A 401 36.63 -20.03 -2.28
N LEU A 402 35.98 -18.86 -2.19
CA LEU A 402 36.09 -17.79 -3.19
C LEU A 402 37.35 -16.93 -3.01
N LEU A 403 37.81 -16.81 -1.76
CA LEU A 403 38.90 -15.93 -1.37
C LEU A 403 40.30 -16.52 -1.59
N CYS A 404 40.40 -17.83 -1.88
CA CYS A 404 41.68 -18.48 -2.16
C CYS A 404 42.13 -18.38 -3.63
N SER A 405 41.43 -17.60 -4.48
CA SER A 405 41.69 -17.56 -5.94
C SER A 405 42.09 -16.18 -6.50
N SER A 406 42.30 -15.17 -5.65
CA SER A 406 42.83 -13.86 -6.07
C SER A 406 44.22 -13.60 -5.47
N ASP A 407 45.26 -14.13 -6.10
CA ASP A 407 46.66 -14.01 -5.66
C ASP A 407 47.31 -12.64 -5.94
N ASP A 408 46.54 -11.61 -6.33
CA ASP A 408 47.09 -10.30 -6.75
C ASP A 408 46.93 -9.16 -5.72
N LEU A 409 46.59 -9.43 -4.46
CA LEU A 409 46.78 -8.45 -3.38
C LEU A 409 47.96 -8.86 -2.49
N GLY A 410 49.03 -8.07 -2.59
CA GLY A 410 50.34 -8.30 -1.98
C GLY A 410 50.31 -8.87 -0.57
N SER A 411 51.12 -9.90 -0.40
CA SER A 411 51.47 -10.57 0.85
C SER A 411 51.96 -9.58 1.91
N SER A 412 51.19 -9.41 2.98
CA SER A 412 51.65 -9.61 4.37
C SER A 412 50.62 -9.09 5.37
N LEU A 413 50.43 -9.91 6.42
CA LEU A 413 49.74 -9.64 7.69
C LEU A 413 48.21 -9.78 7.70
N PHE A 414 47.79 -10.81 8.45
CA PHE A 414 46.43 -11.16 8.90
C PHE A 414 45.46 -11.75 7.86
N GLN A 415 45.15 -13.03 8.07
CA GLN A 415 44.00 -13.74 7.53
C GLN A 415 42.72 -12.93 7.84
N PRO A 416 42.05 -12.30 6.87
CA PRO A 416 40.82 -11.57 7.15
C PRO A 416 39.70 -12.59 7.30
N SER A 417 38.88 -12.46 8.34
CA SER A 417 37.59 -13.16 8.40
C SER A 417 36.77 -12.83 7.14
N CYS A 418 35.96 -13.78 6.68
CA CYS A 418 35.16 -13.69 5.46
C CYS A 418 34.24 -12.43 5.38
N GLU A 419 33.87 -11.88 6.53
CA GLU A 419 33.15 -10.59 6.66
C GLU A 419 34.00 -9.38 6.23
N HIS A 420 35.33 -9.40 6.41
CA HIS A 420 36.19 -8.28 6.07
C HIS A 420 36.32 -8.07 4.55
N CYS A 421 36.43 -9.15 3.77
CA CYS A 421 36.58 -9.06 2.31
C CYS A 421 35.28 -8.66 1.60
N THR A 422 34.12 -9.12 2.11
CA THR A 422 32.81 -8.66 1.62
C THR A 422 32.62 -7.16 1.89
N VAL A 423 33.01 -6.67 3.08
CA VAL A 423 33.03 -5.23 3.44
C VAL A 423 33.93 -4.40 2.51
N ILE A 424 35.10 -4.90 2.12
CA ILE A 424 36.00 -4.21 1.16
C ILE A 424 35.36 -4.09 -0.23
N LEU A 425 34.71 -5.16 -0.72
CA LEU A 425 34.00 -5.13 -1.99
C LEU A 425 32.81 -4.19 -1.95
N PHE A 426 32.02 -4.23 -0.87
CA PHE A 426 30.89 -3.32 -0.66
C PHE A 426 31.35 -1.86 -0.67
N ARG A 427 32.48 -1.55 -0.01
CA ARG A 427 33.08 -0.22 0.00
C ARG A 427 33.51 0.22 -1.41
N SER A 428 34.13 -0.67 -2.18
CA SER A 428 34.56 -0.36 -3.54
C SER A 428 33.40 -0.04 -4.51
N VAL A 429 32.28 -0.76 -4.39
CA VAL A 429 31.07 -0.51 -5.18
C VAL A 429 30.40 0.78 -4.74
N PHE A 430 30.38 1.04 -3.44
CA PHE A 430 29.87 2.28 -2.90
C PHE A 430 30.67 3.50 -3.39
N ASP A 431 32.00 3.42 -3.34
CA ASP A 431 32.88 4.47 -3.86
C ASP A 431 32.63 4.72 -5.36
N LEU A 432 32.42 3.68 -6.16
CA LEU A 432 32.07 3.82 -7.58
C LEU A 432 30.72 4.53 -7.82
N ILE A 433 29.71 4.25 -6.99
CA ILE A 433 28.43 4.95 -7.04
C ILE A 433 28.64 6.42 -6.66
N MET A 434 29.40 6.69 -5.60
CA MET A 434 29.66 8.05 -5.13
C MET A 434 30.51 8.87 -6.11
N ASP A 435 31.46 8.26 -6.80
CA ASP A 435 32.26 8.92 -7.83
C ASP A 435 31.39 9.36 -9.01
N GLN A 436 30.39 8.57 -9.39
CA GLN A 436 29.41 8.97 -10.40
C GLN A 436 28.50 10.10 -9.92
N VAL A 437 28.06 10.06 -8.65
CA VAL A 437 27.30 11.16 -8.06
C VAL A 437 28.16 12.44 -8.04
N ASN A 438 29.42 12.36 -7.63
CA ASN A 438 30.36 13.49 -7.64
C ASN A 438 30.62 14.03 -9.05
N SER A 439 30.76 13.15 -10.05
CA SER A 439 30.91 13.55 -11.46
C SER A 439 29.67 14.30 -11.96
N LEU A 440 28.47 13.79 -11.68
CA LEU A 440 27.22 14.45 -12.07
C LEU A 440 27.06 15.81 -11.38
N LEU A 441 27.43 15.92 -10.11
CA LEU A 441 27.39 17.19 -9.38
C LEU A 441 28.42 18.21 -9.88
N LYS A 442 29.60 17.76 -10.30
CA LYS A 442 30.60 18.63 -10.95
C LYS A 442 30.12 19.12 -12.30
N GLU A 443 29.42 18.29 -13.07
CA GLU A 443 28.89 18.67 -14.39
C GLU A 443 27.73 19.67 -14.29
N THR A 444 26.78 19.44 -13.38
CA THR A 444 25.66 20.36 -13.13
C THR A 444 26.12 21.71 -12.59
N THR A 445 27.29 21.76 -11.92
CA THR A 445 27.88 23.02 -11.41
C THR A 445 28.83 23.70 -12.41
N MET A 446 29.54 22.95 -13.28
CA MET A 446 30.48 23.51 -14.26
C MET A 446 29.84 23.97 -15.57
N PHE A 447 28.70 23.42 -16.02
CA PHE A 447 28.10 23.83 -17.31
C PHE A 447 27.58 25.27 -17.31
N SER A 448 27.20 25.79 -16.15
CA SER A 448 26.84 27.20 -15.96
C SER A 448 28.02 28.17 -16.16
N ARG A 449 29.24 27.67 -16.43
CA ARG A 449 30.47 28.45 -16.64
C ARG A 449 30.80 28.70 -18.13
N LYS A 450 30.14 28.01 -19.07
CA LYS A 450 30.54 28.01 -20.50
C LYS A 450 29.77 28.96 -21.43
N GLU A 451 28.86 29.80 -20.95
CA GLU A 451 28.20 30.82 -21.78
C GLU A 451 29.01 32.10 -22.01
N LEU A 452 30.35 32.03 -22.03
CA LEU A 452 31.17 33.19 -22.41
C LEU A 452 32.28 32.93 -23.43
N LYS A 453 32.24 31.79 -24.16
CA LYS A 453 32.96 31.66 -25.42
C LYS A 453 32.06 30.98 -26.45
N GLY A 454 31.54 31.80 -27.36
CA GLY A 454 30.50 31.44 -28.32
C GLY A 454 30.81 30.16 -29.09
N VAL A 455 29.99 29.13 -28.85
CA VAL A 455 29.66 28.06 -29.79
C VAL A 455 28.20 27.69 -29.53
N THR A 456 27.45 27.58 -30.62
CA THR A 456 26.00 27.35 -30.73
C THR A 456 25.40 26.44 -29.65
N SER A 457 24.42 26.99 -28.93
CA SER A 457 23.64 26.37 -27.86
C SER A 457 22.79 25.19 -28.34
N VAL A 458 23.10 23.98 -27.87
CA VAL A 458 22.11 22.90 -27.75
C VAL A 458 21.42 23.06 -26.39
N PRO A 459 20.08 23.07 -26.30
CA PRO A 459 19.39 23.28 -25.03
C PRO A 459 19.68 22.11 -24.07
N TYR A 460 20.30 22.44 -22.93
CA TYR A 460 20.62 21.53 -21.85
C TYR A 460 19.34 21.11 -21.11
N ASN A 461 19.15 19.81 -20.89
CA ASN A 461 17.91 19.26 -20.35
C ASN A 461 18.09 18.84 -18.88
N ASP A 462 18.09 19.83 -17.98
CA ASP A 462 18.27 19.73 -16.51
C ASP A 462 17.39 18.63 -15.84
N ALA A 463 16.23 18.34 -16.44
CA ALA A 463 15.32 17.30 -15.98
C ALA A 463 15.90 15.86 -16.04
N ASN A 464 16.79 15.56 -16.99
CA ASN A 464 17.30 14.21 -17.18
C ASN A 464 18.39 13.85 -16.16
N GLU A 465 19.27 14.80 -15.84
CA GLU A 465 20.36 14.61 -14.88
C GLU A 465 19.85 14.54 -13.43
N LYS A 466 18.87 15.38 -13.08
CA LYS A 466 18.15 15.28 -11.80
C LYS A 466 17.46 13.92 -11.64
N LYS A 467 16.97 13.33 -12.74
CA LYS A 467 16.37 11.98 -12.76
C LYS A 467 17.42 10.89 -12.54
N GLU A 468 18.61 11.01 -13.15
CA GLU A 468 19.73 10.08 -12.91
C GLU A 468 20.30 10.20 -11.49
N LEU A 469 20.46 11.41 -10.95
CA LEU A 469 20.88 11.62 -9.55
C LEU A 469 19.91 10.94 -8.58
N LYS A 470 18.59 11.11 -8.77
CA LYS A 470 17.58 10.42 -7.95
C LYS A 470 17.67 8.89 -8.07
N LYS A 471 17.97 8.35 -9.26
CA LYS A 471 18.15 6.90 -9.45
C LYS A 471 19.37 6.39 -8.69
N LEU A 472 20.50 7.10 -8.72
CA LEU A 472 21.72 6.73 -7.99
C LEU A 472 21.53 6.83 -6.48
N LEU A 473 20.88 7.89 -5.99
CA LEU A 473 20.53 8.03 -4.58
C LEU A 473 19.60 6.89 -4.11
N ASN A 474 18.57 6.55 -4.87
CA ASN A 474 17.72 5.40 -4.55
C ASN A 474 18.51 4.08 -4.53
N LEU A 475 19.56 3.95 -5.33
CA LEU A 475 20.46 2.80 -5.34
C LEU A 475 21.27 2.72 -4.04
N ILE A 476 21.78 3.86 -3.56
CA ILE A 476 22.45 3.99 -2.26
C ILE A 476 21.50 3.58 -1.13
N LEU A 477 20.26 4.09 -1.14
CA LEU A 477 19.24 3.72 -0.15
C LEU A 477 18.97 2.22 -0.13
N HIS A 478 18.76 1.61 -1.31
CA HIS A 478 18.53 0.18 -1.43
C HIS A 478 19.73 -0.63 -0.90
N PHE A 479 20.93 -0.27 -1.34
CA PHE A 479 22.16 -0.95 -0.94
C PHE A 479 22.41 -0.86 0.58
N SER A 480 22.19 0.31 1.18
CA SER A 480 22.38 0.49 2.62
C SER A 480 21.31 -0.18 3.48
N LEU A 481 20.08 -0.31 2.99
CA LEU A 481 19.05 -1.11 3.68
C LEU A 481 19.39 -2.60 3.68
N GLU A 482 20.08 -3.06 2.64
CA GLU A 482 20.54 -4.44 2.54
C GLU A 482 21.84 -4.67 3.32
N PHE A 483 22.70 -3.66 3.49
CA PHE A 483 23.98 -3.80 4.17
C PHE A 483 24.19 -2.70 5.24
N PRO A 484 23.80 -2.95 6.50
CA PRO A 484 23.89 -1.96 7.58
C PRO A 484 25.31 -1.42 7.84
N SER A 485 26.35 -2.21 7.58
CA SER A 485 27.76 -1.78 7.71
C SER A 485 28.17 -0.67 6.73
N SER A 486 27.45 -0.51 5.61
CA SER A 486 27.71 0.55 4.61
C SER A 486 27.07 1.90 4.97
N VAL A 487 26.19 1.93 5.97
CA VAL A 487 25.38 3.10 6.35
C VAL A 487 26.24 4.27 6.83
N LEU A 488 27.20 3.99 7.70
CA LEU A 488 28.11 5.00 8.26
C LEU A 488 28.97 5.62 7.15
N PHE A 489 29.50 4.78 6.27
CA PHE A 489 30.29 5.21 5.12
C PHE A 489 29.47 6.08 4.17
N ALA A 490 28.23 5.68 3.86
CA ALA A 490 27.32 6.45 3.02
C ALA A 490 27.04 7.85 3.58
N LEU A 491 26.72 7.92 4.86
CA LEU A 491 26.44 9.18 5.53
C LEU A 491 27.67 10.07 5.64
N SER A 492 28.87 9.51 5.88
CA SER A 492 30.11 10.29 5.91
C SER A 492 30.42 10.95 4.55
N LYS A 493 30.24 10.22 3.44
CA LYS A 493 30.43 10.77 2.09
C LYS A 493 29.38 11.82 1.75
N LEU A 494 28.11 11.58 2.11
CA LEU A 494 27.03 12.59 1.99
C LEU A 494 27.33 13.85 2.80
N LYS A 495 27.86 13.71 4.02
CA LYS A 495 28.31 14.85 4.83
C LYS A 495 29.36 15.68 4.09
N CYS A 496 30.37 15.06 3.50
CA CYS A 496 31.39 15.78 2.72
C CYS A 496 30.78 16.55 1.54
N MET A 497 29.80 15.96 0.85
CA MET A 497 29.13 16.62 -0.29
C MET A 497 28.25 17.79 0.14
N VAL A 498 27.48 17.62 1.23
CA VAL A 498 26.68 18.71 1.80
C VAL A 498 27.58 19.85 2.28
N LYS A 499 28.71 19.53 2.94
CA LYS A 499 29.70 20.52 3.34
C LYS A 499 30.29 21.25 2.14
N TRP A 500 30.65 20.54 1.08
CA TRP A 500 31.16 21.15 -0.16
C TRP A 500 30.15 22.12 -0.80
N LEU A 501 28.89 21.70 -0.98
CA LEU A 501 27.83 22.55 -1.53
C LEU A 501 27.54 23.77 -0.63
N ALA A 502 27.54 23.59 0.69
CA ALA A 502 27.33 24.68 1.65
C ALA A 502 28.49 25.70 1.60
N CYS A 503 29.74 25.25 1.49
CA CYS A 503 30.88 26.15 1.31
C CYS A 503 30.78 26.96 0.01
N MET A 504 30.40 26.33 -1.10
CA MET A 504 30.20 27.00 -2.39
C MET A 504 29.16 28.13 -2.31
N LEU A 505 28.05 27.89 -1.61
CA LEU A 505 27.00 28.90 -1.39
C LEU A 505 27.48 30.07 -0.51
N ASN A 506 28.33 29.81 0.50
CA ASN A 506 28.91 30.83 1.36
C ASN A 506 30.01 31.66 0.68
N GLU A 507 30.79 31.07 -0.23
CA GLU A 507 31.79 31.82 -1.02
C GLU A 507 31.12 32.75 -2.04
N ALA A 508 30.00 32.32 -2.63
CA ALA A 508 29.17 33.16 -3.50
C ALA A 508 28.61 34.40 -2.78
N SER A 509 28.33 34.32 -1.47
CA SER A 509 27.80 35.45 -0.70
C SER A 509 28.87 36.45 -0.28
N ARG A 510 30.08 36.00 0.06
CA ARG A 510 31.21 36.89 0.40
C ARG A 510 31.70 37.72 -0.78
N ALA A 511 31.46 37.28 -2.02
CA ALA A 511 31.75 38.07 -3.21
C ALA A 511 30.79 39.29 -3.37
N SER A 512 29.64 39.31 -2.68
CA SER A 512 28.65 40.39 -2.72
C SER A 512 28.92 41.53 -1.72
N GLU A 513 29.77 41.31 -0.71
CA GLU A 513 30.11 42.30 0.32
C GLU A 513 31.63 42.56 0.28
N LYS A 514 32.06 43.76 -0.10
CA LYS A 514 33.48 44.09 -0.32
C LYS A 514 34.26 44.38 0.99
N LEU A 515 35.44 43.74 1.10
CA LEU A 515 36.71 44.07 1.82
C LEU A 515 36.79 43.96 3.37
N PRO A 516 38.00 43.86 3.99
CA PRO A 516 39.36 43.59 3.46
C PRO A 516 40.09 42.40 4.12
N GLU A 517 41.23 42.05 3.52
CA GLU A 517 42.17 40.97 3.80
C GLU A 517 42.80 41.00 5.22
N THR A 518 42.95 39.83 5.84
CA THR A 518 44.25 39.27 6.33
C THR A 518 44.06 37.93 7.06
N ALA A 519 45.10 37.08 6.98
CA ALA A 519 45.42 35.86 7.75
C ALA A 519 44.84 34.49 7.31
N ILE A 520 45.52 33.83 6.35
CA ILE A 520 46.39 32.62 6.49
C ILE A 520 45.96 31.66 7.65
N GLU A 521 45.68 30.35 7.52
CA GLU A 521 46.24 29.29 6.65
C GLU A 521 45.38 28.00 6.61
N GLU A 522 45.76 27.09 5.70
CA GLU A 522 45.34 25.68 5.49
C GLU A 522 44.02 25.41 4.74
N LYS A 523 44.09 25.54 3.40
CA LYS A 523 43.06 25.08 2.45
C LYS A 523 43.61 23.95 1.57
N TYR A 524 42.80 22.91 1.39
CA TYR A 524 42.89 22.01 0.24
C TYR A 524 42.77 22.85 -1.05
N ASP A 525 43.82 22.86 -1.87
CA ASP A 525 43.86 23.51 -3.18
C ASP A 525 42.77 22.95 -4.10
N PHE A 526 41.66 23.68 -4.30
CA PHE A 526 40.75 23.36 -5.41
C PHE A 526 40.02 24.53 -6.09
N PHE A 527 40.06 25.80 -5.64
CA PHE A 527 39.32 26.86 -6.35
C PHE A 527 39.95 28.26 -6.31
N GLY A 528 40.13 28.84 -7.50
CA GLY A 528 40.31 30.28 -7.71
C GLY A 528 38.96 31.01 -7.72
N ALA A 529 38.92 32.19 -7.09
CA ALA A 529 37.72 33.00 -6.90
C ALA A 529 37.18 33.55 -8.23
N SER A 530 35.89 33.33 -8.53
CA SER A 530 35.15 34.11 -9.53
C SER A 530 33.66 34.18 -9.19
N GLU A 531 33.05 35.32 -9.51
CA GLU A 531 31.65 35.68 -9.22
C GLU A 531 30.63 34.63 -9.73
N PHE A 532 29.67 34.27 -8.88
CA PHE A 532 28.56 33.35 -9.19
C PHE A 532 27.33 34.13 -9.71
N ASN A 533 26.65 33.60 -10.73
CA ASN A 533 25.38 34.15 -11.21
C ASN A 533 24.18 33.67 -10.34
N GLY A 534 23.12 34.47 -10.21
CA GLY A 534 21.94 34.14 -9.40
C GLY A 534 21.24 32.81 -9.77
N GLN A 535 21.27 32.40 -11.03
CA GLN A 535 20.76 31.09 -11.48
C GLN A 535 21.61 29.92 -10.95
N GLN A 536 22.93 30.07 -10.81
CA GLN A 536 23.81 29.02 -10.26
C GLN A 536 23.51 28.77 -8.79
N ILE A 537 23.25 29.83 -8.02
CA ILE A 537 22.86 29.73 -6.60
C ILE A 537 21.56 28.93 -6.47
N THR A 538 20.58 29.15 -7.35
CA THR A 538 19.32 28.38 -7.31
C THR A 538 19.52 26.89 -7.59
N VAL A 539 20.34 26.52 -8.58
CA VAL A 539 20.61 25.11 -8.92
C VAL A 539 21.35 24.39 -7.79
N VAL A 540 22.37 25.02 -7.20
CA VAL A 540 23.14 24.45 -6.08
C VAL A 540 22.25 24.24 -4.86
N SER A 541 21.37 25.19 -4.56
CA SER A 541 20.40 25.07 -3.46
C SER A 541 19.36 23.98 -3.69
N ASP A 542 18.90 23.81 -4.93
CA ASP A 542 17.95 22.76 -5.32
C ASP A 542 18.56 21.35 -5.18
N VAL A 543 19.82 21.21 -5.57
CA VAL A 543 20.61 19.97 -5.41
C VAL A 543 20.86 19.68 -3.93
N LEU A 544 21.22 20.70 -3.14
CA LEU A 544 21.39 20.57 -1.70
C LEU A 544 20.08 20.09 -1.03
N LEU A 545 18.93 20.69 -1.37
CA LEU A 545 17.62 20.22 -0.89
C LEU A 545 17.33 18.77 -1.30
N CYS A 546 17.71 18.35 -2.51
CA CYS A 546 17.54 16.96 -2.93
C CYS A 546 18.36 15.99 -2.06
N LEU A 547 19.60 16.36 -1.69
CA LEU A 547 20.42 15.56 -0.78
C LEU A 547 19.85 15.55 0.63
N LEU A 548 19.34 16.67 1.15
CA LEU A 548 18.73 16.71 2.50
C LEU A 548 17.42 15.89 2.57
N ARG A 549 16.62 15.92 1.49
CA ARG A 549 15.45 15.02 1.37
C ARG A 549 15.86 13.56 1.36
N PHE A 550 16.93 13.25 0.64
CA PHE A 550 17.49 11.92 0.62
C PHE A 550 17.96 11.48 2.00
N THR A 551 18.75 12.31 2.71
CA THR A 551 19.23 12.00 4.07
C THR A 551 18.07 11.79 5.04
N ASN A 552 17.01 12.60 4.98
CA ASN A 552 15.80 12.39 5.79
C ASN A 552 15.11 11.06 5.48
N ALA A 553 14.93 10.72 4.19
CA ALA A 553 14.35 9.44 3.79
C ALA A 553 15.24 8.26 4.21
N PHE A 554 16.55 8.42 4.10
CA PHE A 554 17.57 7.45 4.50
C PHE A 554 17.51 7.16 6.00
N LEU A 555 17.52 8.20 6.84
CA LEU A 555 17.38 8.08 8.29
C LEU A 555 16.04 7.46 8.69
N GLN A 556 14.96 7.81 8.00
CA GLN A 556 13.65 7.20 8.24
C GLN A 556 13.68 5.69 7.95
N SER A 557 14.27 5.26 6.83
CA SER A 557 14.38 3.82 6.53
C SER A 557 15.32 3.07 7.49
N LEU A 558 16.36 3.74 8.02
CA LEU A 558 17.22 3.15 9.05
C LEU A 558 16.48 2.99 10.39
N HIS A 559 15.65 3.96 10.76
CA HIS A 559 14.77 3.88 11.92
C HIS A 559 13.86 2.64 11.85
N ASP A 560 13.30 2.35 10.66
CA ASP A 560 12.43 1.19 10.42
C ASP A 560 13.16 -0.16 10.51
N THR A 561 14.48 -0.17 10.31
CA THR A 561 15.35 -1.35 10.45
C THR A 561 16.07 -1.44 11.81
N SER A 562 15.79 -0.51 12.74
CA SER A 562 16.45 -0.41 14.06
C SER A 562 18.00 -0.36 14.01
N SER A 563 18.57 0.24 12.97
CA SER A 563 20.02 0.24 12.71
C SER A 563 20.74 1.58 12.97
N ILE A 564 20.09 2.52 13.66
CA ILE A 564 20.66 3.85 13.95
C ILE A 564 21.69 3.73 15.09
N SER A 565 22.97 3.94 14.79
CA SER A 565 24.04 4.04 15.78
C SER A 565 24.26 5.48 16.28
N SER A 566 24.93 5.64 17.41
CA SER A 566 25.33 6.96 17.96
C SER A 566 26.24 7.74 16.98
N GLU A 567 27.09 7.03 16.24
CA GLU A 567 27.98 7.60 15.22
C GLU A 567 27.21 8.21 14.05
N VAL A 568 26.11 7.58 13.62
CA VAL A 568 25.21 8.11 12.59
C VAL A 568 24.60 9.44 13.04
N LEU A 569 24.19 9.55 14.30
CA LEU A 569 23.61 10.78 14.86
C LEU A 569 24.63 11.92 14.94
N LEU A 570 25.90 11.63 15.24
CA LEU A 570 26.99 12.62 15.22
C LEU A 570 27.22 13.16 13.80
N ILE A 571 27.23 12.30 12.78
CA ILE A 571 27.36 12.74 11.38
C ILE A 571 26.19 13.65 10.99
N VAL A 572 24.96 13.32 11.40
CA VAL A 572 23.78 14.16 11.13
C VAL A 572 23.89 15.51 11.84
N LYS A 573 24.35 15.53 13.09
CA LYS A 573 24.60 16.78 13.85
C LYS A 573 25.60 17.68 13.12
N ASP A 574 26.67 17.10 12.60
CA ASP A 574 27.67 17.83 11.82
C ASP A 574 27.08 18.39 10.52
N VAL A 575 26.28 17.61 9.80
CA VAL A 575 25.57 18.07 8.59
C VAL A 575 24.66 19.25 8.90
N VAL A 576 23.88 19.17 9.98
CA VAL A 576 23.01 20.26 10.44
C VAL A 576 23.83 21.50 10.80
N SER A 577 24.97 21.35 11.47
CA SER A 577 25.84 22.48 11.82
C SER A 577 26.42 23.17 10.58
N CYS A 578 26.84 22.41 9.56
CA CYS A 578 27.35 22.94 8.30
C CYS A 578 26.29 23.78 7.57
N ILE A 579 25.03 23.35 7.61
CA ILE A 579 23.92 24.07 6.95
C ILE A 579 23.51 25.31 7.73
N LYS A 580 23.51 25.25 9.08
CA LYS A 580 23.24 26.42 9.93
C LYS A 580 24.25 27.55 9.73
N GLN A 581 25.50 27.20 9.39
CA GLN A 581 26.56 28.15 9.05
C GLN A 581 26.44 28.69 7.60
N CYS A 582 25.53 28.16 6.77
CA CYS A 582 25.29 28.63 5.42
C CYS A 582 24.21 29.74 5.42
N GLY A 583 24.61 30.97 5.13
CA GLY A 583 23.73 32.15 5.26
C GLY A 583 22.67 32.29 4.17
N HIS A 584 22.85 31.62 3.02
CA HIS A 584 22.11 31.96 1.80
C HIS A 584 21.07 30.95 1.31
N CYS A 585 20.97 29.73 1.84
CA CYS A 585 19.86 28.84 1.47
C CYS A 585 19.60 27.69 2.47
N CYS A 586 18.31 27.41 2.68
CA CYS A 586 17.75 26.20 3.30
C CYS A 586 17.86 26.04 4.83
N SER A 587 18.45 27.00 5.57
CA SER A 587 18.52 26.95 7.03
C SER A 587 17.16 26.81 7.71
N ASP A 588 16.09 27.36 7.10
CA ASP A 588 14.70 27.31 7.60
C ASP A 588 13.81 26.34 6.78
N SER A 589 14.44 25.45 6.01
CA SER A 589 13.70 24.43 5.26
C SER A 589 13.13 23.37 6.21
N HIS A 590 12.02 22.78 5.81
CA HIS A 590 11.41 21.66 6.53
C HIS A 590 12.38 20.47 6.65
N GLU A 591 13.22 20.27 5.64
CA GLU A 591 14.23 19.22 5.60
C GLU A 591 15.30 19.40 6.69
N VAL A 592 15.73 20.64 6.97
CA VAL A 592 16.69 20.94 8.06
C VAL A 592 16.02 20.85 9.43
N PHE A 593 14.75 21.22 9.54
CA PHE A 593 13.95 21.02 10.75
C PHE A 593 13.93 19.54 11.16
N CYS A 594 13.58 18.64 10.22
CA CYS A 594 13.56 17.20 10.46
C CYS A 594 14.94 16.64 10.88
N LEU A 595 16.01 17.00 10.16
CA LEU A 595 17.37 16.55 10.49
C LEU A 595 17.85 17.06 11.85
N SER A 596 17.52 18.32 12.18
CA SER A 596 17.85 18.91 13.47
C SER A 596 17.21 18.12 14.60
N LEU A 597 15.92 17.78 14.49
CA LEU A 597 15.22 17.00 15.50
C LEU A 597 15.75 15.56 15.60
N CYS A 598 16.06 14.91 14.47
CA CYS A 598 16.65 13.57 14.47
C CYS A 598 18.02 13.53 15.16
N SER A 599 18.84 14.59 15.07
CA SER A 599 20.18 14.62 15.65
C SER A 599 20.24 14.54 17.20
N PHE A 600 19.11 14.75 17.87
CA PHE A 600 18.99 14.73 19.33
C PHE A 600 18.32 13.47 19.90
N LEU A 601 18.16 12.41 19.10
CA LEU A 601 17.62 11.11 19.55
C LEU A 601 18.65 10.23 20.31
N MET A 602 19.65 10.83 20.98
CA MET A 602 20.78 10.10 21.56
C MET A 602 20.37 9.15 22.70
N PRO A 603 20.87 7.90 22.73
CA PRO A 603 20.99 7.14 23.96
C PRO A 603 22.14 7.73 24.80
N VAL A 604 21.85 8.24 25.98
CA VAL A 604 22.88 8.65 26.94
C VAL A 604 23.46 7.40 27.59
N GLY A 605 24.75 7.15 27.38
CA GLY A 605 25.45 6.02 28.00
C GLY A 605 26.94 6.01 27.66
N SER A 606 27.69 6.97 28.21
CA SER A 606 29.13 6.81 28.51
C SER A 606 29.69 8.10 29.11
N GLN A 607 29.34 8.37 30.37
CA GLN A 607 30.32 8.99 31.26
C GLN A 607 30.87 7.88 32.15
N LYS A 608 32.19 7.72 32.12
CA LYS A 608 32.93 6.76 32.95
C LYS A 608 32.60 6.98 34.43
N GLY A 609 31.86 6.05 35.03
CA GLY A 609 31.56 5.98 36.45
C GLY A 609 30.79 4.69 36.73
N ASN A 610 31.23 3.91 37.71
CA ASN A 610 30.92 2.50 37.90
C ASN A 610 29.44 2.16 38.11
N GLU A 611 29.13 0.90 37.77
CA GLU A 611 27.91 0.09 37.96
C GLU A 611 26.90 0.03 36.80
N ASP A 612 26.98 -1.11 36.10
CA ASP A 612 26.13 -1.58 35.00
C ASP A 612 24.68 -1.81 35.45
N LYS A 613 23.79 -0.88 35.09
CA LYS A 613 22.40 -1.20 34.71
C LYS A 613 22.04 -0.40 33.46
N PRO A 614 21.63 -1.05 32.34
CA PRO A 614 21.11 -0.34 31.18
C PRO A 614 19.73 0.21 31.53
N MET A 615 19.68 1.45 32.04
CA MET A 615 18.42 2.17 32.20
C MET A 615 17.88 2.47 30.79
N GLY A 616 16.66 1.99 30.52
CA GLY A 616 16.03 2.07 29.21
C GLY A 616 15.95 3.50 28.66
N ILE A 617 15.94 3.59 27.33
CA ILE A 617 15.82 4.84 26.56
C ILE A 617 14.42 5.43 26.78
N VAL A 618 14.21 6.07 27.93
CA VAL A 618 13.12 7.03 28.17
C VAL A 618 13.76 8.41 28.23
N SER A 619 13.86 9.01 27.04
CA SER A 619 13.74 10.46 26.80
C SER A 619 14.08 11.41 27.96
N VAL A 620 15.37 11.61 28.25
CA VAL A 620 15.81 12.70 29.14
C VAL A 620 15.88 14.06 28.42
N ASP A 621 15.77 14.13 27.08
CA ASP A 621 15.84 15.39 26.31
C ASP A 621 14.53 15.81 25.61
N TRP A 622 13.37 15.26 26.00
CA TRP A 622 12.05 15.69 25.48
C TRP A 622 11.85 17.22 25.49
N PRO A 623 12.12 17.92 26.62
CA PRO A 623 11.88 19.37 26.71
C PRO A 623 12.81 20.16 25.80
N HIS A 624 14.03 19.67 25.59
CA HIS A 624 15.01 20.29 24.73
C HIS A 624 14.59 20.18 23.26
N GLN A 625 14.08 19.02 22.85
CA GLN A 625 13.52 18.82 21.51
C GLN A 625 12.32 19.72 21.23
N GLU A 626 11.41 19.89 22.19
CA GLU A 626 10.29 20.84 22.10
C GLU A 626 10.78 22.28 21.94
N THR A 627 11.75 22.69 22.76
CA THR A 627 12.31 24.06 22.71
C THR A 627 12.95 24.34 21.36
N LEU A 628 13.77 23.41 20.85
CA LEU A 628 14.41 23.52 19.54
C LEU A 628 13.38 23.58 18.40
N ALA A 629 12.32 22.77 18.48
CA ALA A 629 11.26 22.79 17.49
C ALA A 629 10.55 24.16 17.47
N LEU A 630 10.25 24.71 18.65
CA LEU A 630 9.63 26.02 18.81
C LEU A 630 10.46 27.14 18.22
N ASP A 631 11.76 27.18 18.54
CA ASP A 631 12.66 28.22 18.04
C ASP A 631 12.77 28.19 16.51
N PHE A 632 12.78 26.99 15.94
CA PHE A 632 12.81 26.83 14.49
C PHE A 632 11.49 27.27 13.84
N ILE A 633 10.35 26.91 14.42
CA ILE A 633 9.03 27.34 13.92
C ILE A 633 8.88 28.86 13.98
N LYS A 634 9.36 29.50 15.06
CA LYS A 634 9.38 30.98 15.19
C LYS A 634 10.19 31.63 14.07
N LYS A 635 11.37 31.08 13.73
CA LYS A 635 12.20 31.56 12.61
C LYS A 635 11.50 31.43 11.26
N ILE A 636 10.85 30.30 10.99
CA ILE A 636 10.06 30.10 9.75
C ILE A 636 8.91 31.12 9.69
N LEU A 637 8.23 31.35 10.80
CA LEU A 637 7.08 32.26 10.89
C LEU A 637 7.49 33.72 10.63
N GLN A 638 8.62 34.17 11.16
CA GLN A 638 9.18 35.51 10.89
C GLN A 638 9.41 35.77 9.40
N LYS A 639 9.68 34.72 8.61
CA LYS A 639 9.86 34.81 7.15
C LYS A 639 8.56 34.70 6.34
N GLY A 640 7.41 34.54 7.00
CA GLY A 640 6.09 34.45 6.35
C GLY A 640 5.81 33.14 5.59
N ASN A 641 6.57 32.07 5.83
CA ASN A 641 6.36 30.79 5.12
C ASN A 641 5.38 29.86 5.86
N PHE A 642 4.08 30.15 5.75
CA PHE A 642 3.02 29.42 6.45
C PHE A 642 2.92 27.93 6.07
N TRP A 643 3.26 27.56 4.83
CA TRP A 643 3.28 26.15 4.42
C TRP A 643 4.40 25.36 5.11
N ALA A 644 5.58 25.97 5.29
CA ALA A 644 6.65 25.35 6.06
C ALA A 644 6.28 25.21 7.55
N VAL A 645 5.57 26.19 8.14
CA VAL A 645 5.02 26.08 9.50
C VAL A 645 4.03 24.92 9.61
N TYR A 646 3.12 24.77 8.65
CA TYR A 646 2.19 23.62 8.62
C TYR A 646 2.92 22.28 8.54
N ARG A 647 3.95 22.18 7.68
CA ARG A 647 4.76 20.95 7.57
C ARG A 647 5.57 20.65 8.84
N ALA A 648 6.11 21.69 9.48
CA ALA A 648 6.80 21.57 10.77
C ALA A 648 5.84 21.10 11.87
N GLY A 649 4.67 21.73 12.01
CA GLY A 649 3.62 21.32 12.96
C GLY A 649 3.15 19.89 12.71
N LYS A 650 2.96 19.50 11.44
CA LYS A 650 2.67 18.11 11.07
C LYS A 650 3.76 17.15 11.56
N TYR A 651 5.04 17.45 11.28
CA TYR A 651 6.15 16.58 11.71
C TYR A 651 6.27 16.52 13.23
N SER A 652 6.05 17.65 13.93
CA SER A 652 5.94 17.69 15.38
C SER A 652 4.89 16.70 15.90
N CYS A 653 3.69 16.63 15.31
CA CYS A 653 2.68 15.62 15.68
C CYS A 653 3.14 14.16 15.44
N LEU A 654 3.98 13.90 14.43
CA LEU A 654 4.52 12.57 14.15
C LEU A 654 5.58 12.14 15.18
N GLN A 655 6.28 13.12 15.79
CA GLN A 655 7.27 12.91 16.85
C GLN A 655 6.69 13.06 18.26
N GLY A 656 5.39 13.40 18.37
CA GLY A 656 4.70 13.67 19.63
C GLY A 656 4.93 15.05 20.23
N LEU A 657 5.58 15.99 19.50
CA LEU A 657 6.01 17.33 19.99
C LEU A 657 4.80 18.28 20.04
N TRP A 658 3.96 18.08 21.06
CA TRP A 658 2.64 18.70 21.19
C TRP A 658 2.68 20.20 21.45
N PHE A 659 3.70 20.73 22.12
CA PHE A 659 3.82 22.16 22.39
C PHE A 659 4.17 22.92 21.09
N ALA A 660 5.20 22.46 20.36
CA ALA A 660 5.55 22.95 19.03
C ALA A 660 4.41 22.87 18.01
N ALA A 661 3.69 21.75 17.99
CA ALA A 661 2.54 21.58 17.11
C ALA A 661 1.38 22.53 17.47
N THR A 662 1.08 22.71 18.76
CA THR A 662 0.01 23.62 19.23
C THR A 662 0.29 25.05 18.79
N PHE A 663 1.53 25.51 18.97
CA PHE A 663 1.94 26.85 18.52
C PHE A 663 1.79 27.03 17.01
N SER A 664 2.23 26.03 16.23
CA SER A 664 2.14 26.05 14.77
C SER A 664 0.70 26.21 14.28
N PHE A 665 -0.22 25.36 14.73
CA PHE A 665 -1.60 25.40 14.26
C PHE A 665 -2.38 26.59 14.80
N ARG A 666 -2.07 27.08 16.01
CA ARG A 666 -2.65 28.32 16.55
C ARG A 666 -2.32 29.51 15.65
N LYS A 667 -1.04 29.72 15.32
CA LYS A 667 -0.62 30.83 14.44
C LYS A 667 -1.17 30.72 13.03
N LEU A 668 -1.38 29.51 12.52
CA LEU A 668 -2.03 29.30 11.21
C LEU A 668 -3.52 29.61 11.23
N LEU A 669 -4.20 29.37 12.36
CA LEU A 669 -5.64 29.62 12.50
C LEU A 669 -5.98 31.11 12.30
N ASP A 670 -5.11 32.00 12.77
CA ASP A 670 -5.28 33.46 12.68
C ASP A 670 -5.19 34.00 11.23
N ILE A 671 -4.76 33.19 10.26
CA ILE A 671 -4.38 33.63 8.90
C ILE A 671 -5.32 33.06 7.82
N ILE A 672 -6.06 32.00 8.11
CA ILE A 672 -6.79 31.23 7.09
C ILE A 672 -8.16 31.84 6.78
N ASN A 673 -8.38 32.12 5.48
CA ASN A 673 -9.64 32.67 4.98
C ASN A 673 -10.61 31.64 4.38
N SER A 674 -10.18 30.38 4.21
CA SER A 674 -11.02 29.31 3.62
C SER A 674 -11.73 28.50 4.69
N ASP A 675 -13.06 28.38 4.61
CA ASP A 675 -13.88 27.68 5.62
C ASP A 675 -13.43 26.22 5.85
N ARG A 676 -13.15 25.47 4.78
CA ARG A 676 -12.71 24.06 4.89
C ARG A 676 -11.34 23.92 5.53
N LEU A 677 -10.39 24.77 5.15
CA LEU A 677 -9.05 24.77 5.76
C LEU A 677 -9.10 25.27 7.21
N TYR A 678 -9.97 26.24 7.49
CA TYR A 678 -10.21 26.75 8.84
C TYR A 678 -10.77 25.64 9.73
N GLN A 679 -11.77 24.89 9.28
CA GLN A 679 -12.32 23.72 10.00
C GLN A 679 -11.23 22.65 10.24
N TRP A 680 -10.41 22.33 9.23
CA TRP A 680 -9.30 21.41 9.36
C TRP A 680 -8.28 21.85 10.42
N ILE A 681 -7.79 23.09 10.33
CA ILE A 681 -6.80 23.61 11.29
C ILE A 681 -7.40 23.79 12.69
N LYS A 682 -8.68 24.19 12.80
CA LYS A 682 -9.40 24.27 14.08
C LYS A 682 -9.49 22.90 14.76
N ALA A 683 -9.82 21.85 14.00
CA ALA A 683 -9.86 20.50 14.52
C ALA A 683 -8.48 20.01 14.97
N LEU A 684 -7.44 20.24 14.17
CA LEU A 684 -6.05 19.96 14.54
C LEU A 684 -5.63 20.70 15.81
N MET A 685 -5.94 21.99 15.92
CA MET A 685 -5.61 22.80 17.09
C MET A 685 -6.24 22.25 18.37
N MET A 686 -7.52 21.83 18.32
CA MET A 686 -8.18 21.22 19.48
C MET A 686 -7.56 19.87 19.85
N PHE A 687 -7.26 19.02 18.87
CA PHE A 687 -6.64 17.71 19.12
C PHE A 687 -5.23 17.86 19.73
N VAL A 688 -4.37 18.65 19.09
CA VAL A 688 -2.98 18.86 19.52
C VAL A 688 -2.93 19.64 20.84
N GLY A 689 -3.83 20.62 21.02
CA GLY A 689 -3.99 21.34 22.29
C GLY A 689 -4.35 20.40 23.43
N SER A 690 -5.28 19.47 23.21
CA SER A 690 -5.63 18.43 24.18
C SER A 690 -4.43 17.54 24.56
N GLU A 691 -3.65 17.05 23.61
CA GLU A 691 -2.46 16.24 23.91
C GLU A 691 -1.35 17.06 24.62
N SER A 692 -1.20 18.34 24.30
CA SER A 692 -0.27 19.23 25.01
C SER A 692 -0.67 19.45 26.47
N GLU A 693 -1.97 19.48 26.75
CA GLU A 693 -2.47 19.62 28.12
C GLU A 693 -2.25 18.35 28.93
N ILE A 694 -2.37 17.16 28.33
CA ILE A 694 -1.97 15.91 28.99
C ILE A 694 -0.50 15.99 29.42
N LYS A 695 0.39 16.48 28.55
CA LYS A 695 1.81 16.67 28.92
C LYS A 695 2.01 17.74 29.99
N LEU A 696 1.23 18.82 29.97
CA LEU A 696 1.25 19.84 31.03
C LEU A 696 0.80 19.26 32.39
N LEU A 697 -0.22 18.40 32.40
CA LEU A 697 -0.71 17.75 33.62
C LEU A 697 0.33 16.78 34.20
N LEU A 698 1.08 16.08 33.34
CA LEU A 698 2.14 15.16 33.76
C LEU A 698 3.44 15.90 34.16
N PHE A 699 3.76 17.01 33.50
CA PHE A 699 5.00 17.77 33.68
C PHE A 699 4.75 19.28 33.81
N PRO A 700 4.11 19.75 34.90
CA PRO A 700 3.63 21.13 35.01
C PRO A 700 4.77 22.18 35.01
N ARG A 701 5.90 21.90 35.66
CA ARG A 701 7.05 22.85 35.69
C ARG A 701 7.60 23.09 34.28
N ILE A 702 7.97 22.00 33.60
CA ILE A 702 8.52 22.03 32.24
C ILE A 702 7.50 22.59 31.25
N GLY A 703 6.22 22.18 31.39
CA GLY A 703 5.15 22.68 30.54
C GLY A 703 4.93 24.18 30.69
N MET A 704 5.00 24.73 31.91
CA MET A 704 4.89 26.18 32.14
C MET A 704 6.08 26.95 31.57
N GLU A 705 7.30 26.43 31.66
CA GLU A 705 8.49 27.04 31.02
C GLU A 705 8.34 27.11 29.49
N LEU A 706 7.91 26.00 28.87
CA LEU A 706 7.59 25.96 27.44
C LEU A 706 6.44 26.92 27.09
N ILE A 707 5.45 27.06 27.99
CA ILE A 707 4.35 28.01 27.79
C ILE A 707 4.81 29.45 27.83
N HIS A 708 5.67 29.82 28.78
CA HIS A 708 6.25 31.14 28.85
C HIS A 708 7.12 31.45 27.61
N SER A 709 7.85 30.46 27.09
CA SER A 709 8.55 30.58 25.82
C SER A 709 7.61 30.86 24.64
N PHE A 710 6.35 30.41 24.66
CA PHE A 710 5.37 30.80 23.62
C PHE A 710 5.01 32.29 23.65
N GLN A 711 4.95 32.88 24.84
CA GLN A 711 4.33 34.19 25.07
C GLN A 711 5.28 35.38 24.87
N SER A 712 6.59 35.17 24.87
CA SER A 712 7.58 36.25 24.91
C SER A 712 7.78 37.07 23.62
N THR A 713 7.07 36.80 22.52
CA THR A 713 7.37 37.44 21.21
C THR A 713 6.15 37.86 20.36
N CYS A 714 5.22 38.61 20.98
CA CYS A 714 4.20 39.50 20.37
C CYS A 714 2.71 39.07 20.37
N ASP A 715 1.94 40.09 20.76
CA ASP A 715 0.52 40.42 20.63
C ASP A 715 -0.53 39.88 21.62
N ARG A 716 -1.09 40.85 22.35
CA ARG A 716 -2.26 40.79 23.22
C ARG A 716 -3.47 40.32 22.41
N GLY A 717 -3.82 39.04 22.52
CA GLY A 717 -5.02 38.47 21.93
C GLY A 717 -5.56 37.31 22.76
N LYS A 718 -6.56 37.60 23.60
CA LYS A 718 -7.44 36.71 24.39
C LYS A 718 -6.86 35.40 24.93
N LEU A 719 -6.61 35.46 26.24
CA LEU A 719 -6.47 34.36 27.19
C LEU A 719 -7.61 33.33 27.06
N TYR A 720 -7.29 32.04 27.03
CA TYR A 720 -8.19 31.04 27.64
C TYR A 720 -8.04 31.23 29.15
N SER A 721 -8.96 31.95 29.75
CA SER A 721 -9.06 32.05 31.21
C SER A 721 -9.50 30.69 31.75
N CYS A 722 -8.57 29.91 32.30
CA CYS A 722 -8.91 29.13 33.48
C CYS A 722 -9.36 30.15 34.53
N THR A 723 -10.64 30.15 34.85
CA THR A 723 -11.20 30.88 36.00
C THR A 723 -10.38 30.49 37.24
N GLY A 724 -9.86 31.52 37.92
CA GLY A 724 -8.78 31.40 38.89
C GLY A 724 -9.16 30.94 40.30
N GLY A 725 -8.11 30.94 41.12
CA GLY A 725 -8.02 30.48 42.51
C GLY A 725 -7.21 29.18 42.55
N GLU A 726 -5.96 29.09 42.99
CA GLU A 726 -5.16 29.92 43.88
C GLU A 726 -3.68 29.76 43.50
N THR A 727 -2.95 30.88 43.48
CA THR A 727 -1.49 30.93 43.38
C THR A 727 -0.88 30.63 44.76
N SER A 728 -0.72 29.36 45.12
CA SER A 728 0.26 28.93 46.12
C SER A 728 0.42 27.42 46.15
N PHE A 729 1.42 26.86 45.47
CA PHE A 729 2.10 25.66 45.97
C PHE A 729 3.58 25.71 45.53
N CYS A 730 4.39 26.30 46.40
CA CYS A 730 5.83 26.05 46.40
C CYS A 730 6.10 24.60 46.79
N ALA A 731 7.02 23.98 46.05
CA ALA A 731 8.05 23.04 46.53
C ALA A 731 7.69 22.09 47.69
N ASN A 732 7.16 20.91 47.35
CA ASN A 732 7.71 19.57 47.67
C ASN A 732 6.65 18.49 47.41
N GLU A 733 7.13 17.27 47.14
CA GLU A 733 6.40 15.98 47.21
C GLU A 733 5.41 15.61 46.09
N PHE A 734 5.62 14.40 45.55
CA PHE A 734 4.70 13.50 44.83
C PHE A 734 3.47 14.10 44.12
N TYR A 735 3.41 13.96 42.79
CA TYR A 735 2.19 14.18 42.01
C TYR A 735 1.06 13.28 42.53
N ASN A 736 0.13 13.86 43.28
CA ASN A 736 -1.05 13.16 43.77
C ASN A 736 -2.07 13.05 42.63
N TRP A 737 -2.38 11.82 42.21
CA TRP A 737 -3.38 11.47 41.18
C TRP A 737 -4.82 11.69 41.69
N ASN A 738 -5.06 12.87 42.26
CA ASN A 738 -6.30 13.24 42.93
C ASN A 738 -7.44 13.50 41.94
N ASN A 739 -8.64 13.71 42.46
CA ASN A 739 -9.85 14.01 41.69
C ASN A 739 -9.69 15.20 40.73
N THR A 740 -8.77 16.12 41.00
CA THR A 740 -8.42 17.26 40.12
C THR A 740 -7.77 16.79 38.80
N PHE A 741 -6.81 15.87 38.84
CA PHE A 741 -6.20 15.30 37.63
C PHE A 741 -7.24 14.56 36.79
N ARG A 742 -8.10 13.76 37.45
CA ARG A 742 -9.20 13.05 36.80
C ARG A 742 -10.18 14.02 36.10
N GLY A 743 -10.58 15.09 36.78
CA GLY A 743 -11.47 16.12 36.22
C GLY A 743 -10.87 16.84 35.02
N ASN A 744 -9.59 17.19 35.08
CA ASN A 744 -8.89 17.81 33.96
C ASN A 744 -8.75 16.84 32.78
N LEU A 745 -8.43 15.57 33.02
CA LEU A 745 -8.37 14.56 31.97
C LEU A 745 -9.73 14.34 31.30
N ALA A 746 -10.84 14.35 32.06
CA ALA A 746 -12.19 14.28 31.50
C ALA A 746 -12.51 15.49 30.59
N SER A 747 -12.08 16.69 30.97
CA SER A 747 -12.15 17.90 30.13
C SER A 747 -11.34 17.75 28.84
N VAL A 748 -10.13 17.19 28.91
CA VAL A 748 -9.32 16.85 27.72
C VAL A 748 -10.07 15.90 26.78
N CYS A 749 -10.66 14.82 27.32
CA CYS A 749 -11.46 13.87 26.53
C CYS A 749 -12.60 14.58 25.78
N SER A 750 -13.34 15.45 26.47
CA SER A 750 -14.46 16.18 25.88
C SER A 750 -14.04 17.06 24.69
N ARG A 751 -12.84 17.66 24.74
CA ARG A 751 -12.28 18.45 23.63
C ARG A 751 -11.81 17.61 22.46
N ILE A 752 -11.24 16.42 22.70
CA ILE A 752 -10.89 15.48 21.62
C ILE A 752 -12.17 15.03 20.90
N CYS A 753 -13.22 14.69 21.65
CA CYS A 753 -14.54 14.38 21.08
C CYS A 753 -15.13 15.58 20.33
N SER A 754 -14.92 16.82 20.81
CA SER A 754 -15.35 18.04 20.11
C SER A 754 -14.54 18.29 18.82
N SER A 755 -13.27 17.89 18.77
CA SER A 755 -12.45 17.93 17.55
C SER A 755 -13.01 17.01 16.46
N GLU A 756 -13.45 15.82 16.84
CA GLU A 756 -14.14 14.89 15.93
C GLU A 756 -15.42 15.50 15.35
N LYS A 757 -16.24 16.15 16.19
CA LYS A 757 -17.48 16.82 15.77
C LYS A 757 -17.29 18.00 14.82
N VAL A 758 -16.13 18.68 14.84
CA VAL A 758 -15.86 19.77 13.88
C VAL A 758 -15.77 19.26 12.44
N PHE A 759 -15.52 17.96 12.24
CA PHE A 759 -15.57 17.31 10.93
C PHE A 759 -16.98 16.87 10.50
N GLU A 760 -18.01 17.11 11.31
CA GLU A 760 -19.41 16.88 10.92
C GLU A 760 -19.93 18.09 10.14
N SER A 761 -19.90 18.02 8.81
CA SER A 761 -20.70 18.91 7.97
C SER A 761 -21.94 18.18 7.44
N PRO A 762 -23.12 18.82 7.43
CA PRO A 762 -24.38 18.18 6.98
C PRO A 762 -24.42 17.86 5.47
N ASP A 763 -23.51 18.42 4.66
CA ASP A 763 -23.58 18.35 3.18
C ASP A 763 -22.61 17.38 2.50
N ASP A 764 -21.76 16.63 3.21
CA ASP A 764 -20.67 15.87 2.56
C ASP A 764 -21.09 14.45 2.13
N ALA A 765 -21.53 14.34 0.88
CA ALA A 765 -21.57 13.08 0.12
C ALA A 765 -20.16 12.52 -0.17
N ASP A 766 -19.12 13.33 -0.03
CA ASP A 766 -17.71 12.97 -0.21
C ASP A 766 -17.00 12.93 1.14
N SER A 767 -17.11 11.81 1.83
CA SER A 767 -16.61 11.56 3.19
C SER A 767 -15.06 11.56 3.31
N ILE A 768 -14.46 12.75 3.20
CA ILE A 768 -12.99 12.95 3.11
C ILE A 768 -12.27 12.72 4.47
N PHE A 769 -12.95 12.93 5.61
CA PHE A 769 -12.33 12.91 6.95
C PHE A 769 -12.61 11.62 7.76
N ILE A 770 -13.03 10.51 7.13
CA ILE A 770 -13.43 9.28 7.85
C ILE A 770 -12.31 8.76 8.76
N PHE A 771 -11.08 8.68 8.26
CA PHE A 771 -9.95 8.18 9.05
C PHE A 771 -9.71 9.02 10.29
N GLN A 772 -9.69 10.35 10.13
CA GLN A 772 -9.38 11.29 11.19
C GLN A 772 -10.46 11.25 12.27
N ARG A 773 -11.74 11.22 11.87
CA ARG A 773 -12.86 11.10 12.80
C ARG A 773 -12.80 9.80 13.61
N TRP A 774 -12.59 8.67 12.93
CA TRP A 774 -12.51 7.38 13.60
C TRP A 774 -11.31 7.30 14.55
N PHE A 775 -10.13 7.77 14.13
CA PHE A 775 -8.94 7.81 14.98
C PHE A 775 -9.15 8.67 16.25
N LEU A 776 -9.73 9.87 16.11
CA LEU A 776 -10.02 10.75 17.24
C LEU A 776 -11.07 10.16 18.19
N ASN A 777 -12.10 9.51 17.64
CA ASN A 777 -13.11 8.80 18.43
C ASN A 777 -12.47 7.70 19.31
N LEU A 778 -11.62 6.85 18.71
CA LEU A 778 -10.92 5.80 19.45
C LEU A 778 -10.00 6.37 20.54
N ARG A 779 -9.25 7.44 20.24
CA ARG A 779 -8.40 8.10 21.23
C ARG A 779 -9.22 8.69 22.38
N GLY A 780 -10.34 9.34 22.08
CA GLY A 780 -11.27 9.85 23.08
C GLY A 780 -11.83 8.76 23.99
N LYS A 781 -12.28 7.63 23.41
CA LYS A 781 -12.75 6.46 24.17
C LYS A 781 -11.67 5.87 25.09
N VAL A 782 -10.44 5.69 24.59
CA VAL A 782 -9.31 5.21 25.42
C VAL A 782 -9.09 6.10 26.64
N LEU A 783 -9.05 7.42 26.46
CA LEU A 783 -8.84 8.34 27.57
C LEU A 783 -10.04 8.36 28.53
N GLN A 784 -11.27 8.23 28.03
CA GLN A 784 -12.46 8.10 28.87
C GLN A 784 -12.40 6.82 29.72
N THR A 785 -12.00 5.69 29.15
CA THR A 785 -11.80 4.45 29.89
C THR A 785 -10.70 4.59 30.95
N VAL A 786 -9.61 5.30 30.66
CA VAL A 786 -8.59 5.62 31.68
C VAL A 786 -9.16 6.48 32.81
N VAL A 787 -9.99 7.48 32.51
CA VAL A 787 -10.71 8.30 33.52
C VAL A 787 -11.62 7.44 34.42
N GLU A 788 -12.24 6.40 33.86
CA GLU A 788 -13.01 5.41 34.63
C GLU A 788 -12.09 4.62 35.58
N ILE A 789 -10.96 4.09 35.10
CA ILE A 789 -9.99 3.37 35.95
C ILE A 789 -9.49 4.24 37.10
N LEU A 790 -9.17 5.50 36.83
CA LEU A 790 -8.75 6.43 37.88
C LEU A 790 -9.85 6.73 38.89
N GLY A 791 -11.12 6.70 38.45
CA GLY A 791 -12.27 6.77 39.34
C GLY A 791 -12.30 5.59 40.31
N VAL A 792 -12.16 4.38 39.80
CA VAL A 792 -12.12 3.14 40.59
C VAL A 792 -10.95 3.17 41.59
N LEU A 793 -9.75 3.54 41.14
CA LEU A 793 -8.56 3.64 42.00
C LEU A 793 -8.74 4.66 43.13
N ASN A 794 -9.35 5.82 42.86
CA ASN A 794 -9.58 6.86 43.87
C ASN A 794 -10.67 6.48 44.87
N SER A 795 -11.75 5.84 44.42
CA SER A 795 -12.80 5.32 45.32
C SER A 795 -12.24 4.30 46.31
N TYR A 796 -11.29 3.47 45.86
CA TYR A 796 -10.66 2.50 46.73
C TYR A 796 -9.68 3.14 47.74
N VAL A 797 -8.87 4.14 47.35
CA VAL A 797 -7.99 4.85 48.30
C VAL A 797 -8.82 5.44 49.46
N LEU A 798 -9.99 6.01 49.14
CA LEU A 798 -10.93 6.51 50.14
C LEU A 798 -11.52 5.39 51.02
N ALA A 799 -11.80 4.21 50.47
CA ALA A 799 -12.28 3.04 51.22
C ALA A 799 -11.20 2.46 52.14
N LYS A 800 -9.95 2.39 51.67
CA LYS A 800 -8.79 1.92 52.44
C LYS A 800 -8.50 2.82 53.64
N ASP A 801 -8.58 4.13 53.46
CA ASP A 801 -8.36 5.11 54.54
C ASP A 801 -9.45 4.97 55.63
N LYS A 802 -10.71 4.73 55.23
CA LYS A 802 -11.81 4.40 56.17
C LYS A 802 -11.58 3.08 56.91
N CYS A 803 -11.07 2.05 56.24
CA CYS A 803 -10.78 0.76 56.86
C CYS A 803 -9.60 0.82 57.85
N ARG A 804 -8.55 1.59 57.56
CA ARG A 804 -7.40 1.75 58.47
C ARG A 804 -7.82 2.34 59.82
N ASP A 805 -8.82 3.22 59.82
CA ASP A 805 -9.41 3.80 61.03
C ASP A 805 -10.44 2.88 61.70
N GLY A 806 -11.18 2.06 60.95
CA GLY A 806 -12.25 1.18 61.45
C GLY A 806 -11.86 -0.24 61.88
N MET A 807 -10.70 -0.75 61.45
CA MET A 807 -10.24 -2.13 61.75
C MET A 807 -9.88 -2.38 63.22
N LYS A 808 -9.91 -1.35 64.07
CA LYS A 808 -9.66 -1.48 65.51
C LYS A 808 -10.89 -1.83 66.34
N THR A 809 -12.11 -1.80 65.78
CA THR A 809 -13.32 -1.81 66.62
C THR A 809 -14.43 -2.82 66.30
N ASN A 810 -14.60 -3.39 65.08
CA ASN A 810 -15.67 -4.39 64.81
C ASN A 810 -15.42 -5.33 63.59
N PRO A 811 -15.82 -6.62 63.65
CA PRO A 811 -15.70 -7.59 62.55
C PRO A 811 -16.78 -7.48 61.44
N GLU A 812 -17.90 -6.77 61.68
CA GLU A 812 -18.92 -6.51 60.64
C GLU A 812 -18.39 -5.63 59.49
N ASN A 813 -17.40 -4.77 59.77
CA ASN A 813 -16.75 -3.90 58.78
C ASN A 813 -15.97 -4.67 57.68
N GLY A 814 -15.68 -5.96 57.90
CA GLY A 814 -14.93 -6.79 56.93
C GLY A 814 -15.79 -7.31 55.78
N LEU A 815 -17.11 -7.49 56.01
CA LEU A 815 -18.04 -7.97 54.98
C LEU A 815 -18.40 -6.86 53.99
N ASP A 816 -18.67 -5.66 54.52
CA ASP A 816 -18.91 -4.45 53.72
C ASP A 816 -17.73 -4.12 52.79
N LEU A 817 -16.50 -4.33 53.26
CA LEU A 817 -15.29 -4.14 52.45
C LEU A 817 -15.21 -5.13 51.27
N ILE A 818 -15.70 -6.36 51.45
CA ILE A 818 -15.71 -7.37 50.39
C ILE A 818 -16.78 -7.05 49.34
N GLU A 819 -17.94 -6.53 49.75
CA GLU A 819 -18.95 -6.05 48.82
C GLU A 819 -18.44 -4.86 47.99
N ASP A 820 -17.77 -3.90 48.63
CA ASP A 820 -17.11 -2.78 47.97
C ASP A 820 -16.02 -3.26 47.00
N MET A 821 -15.19 -4.24 47.40
CA MET A 821 -14.18 -4.84 46.53
C MET A 821 -14.80 -5.61 45.35
N HIS A 822 -15.90 -6.31 45.56
CA HIS A 822 -16.62 -7.03 44.52
C HIS A 822 -17.19 -6.05 43.48
N ALA A 823 -17.75 -4.93 43.92
CA ALA A 823 -18.22 -3.86 43.05
C ALA A 823 -17.07 -3.26 42.21
N LEU A 824 -15.95 -2.91 42.86
CA LEU A 824 -14.77 -2.37 42.17
C LEU A 824 -14.13 -3.37 41.20
N ALA A 825 -14.08 -4.65 41.57
CA ALA A 825 -13.58 -5.71 40.69
C ALA A 825 -14.50 -5.93 39.49
N SER A 826 -15.82 -5.80 39.67
CA SER A 826 -16.81 -5.86 38.58
C SER A 826 -16.66 -4.70 37.59
N ASP A 827 -16.40 -3.49 38.10
CA ASP A 827 -16.11 -2.33 37.27
C ASP A 827 -14.79 -2.48 36.50
N LEU A 828 -13.72 -2.99 37.14
CA LEU A 828 -12.45 -3.26 36.47
C LEU A 828 -12.57 -4.36 35.40
N ALA A 829 -13.36 -5.40 35.66
CA ALA A 829 -13.64 -6.45 34.69
C ALA A 829 -14.36 -5.91 33.45
N ARG A 830 -15.37 -5.05 33.64
CA ARG A 830 -16.07 -4.35 32.56
C ARG A 830 -15.12 -3.47 31.75
N VAL A 831 -14.30 -2.68 32.43
CA VAL A 831 -13.30 -1.79 31.80
C VAL A 831 -12.24 -2.58 31.03
N SER A 832 -11.80 -3.72 31.56
CA SER A 832 -10.88 -4.63 30.89
C SER A 832 -11.45 -5.13 29.55
N GLY A 833 -12.72 -5.53 29.53
CA GLY A 833 -13.43 -5.89 28.31
C GLY A 833 -13.53 -4.74 27.30
N GLN A 834 -13.83 -3.52 27.77
CA GLN A 834 -13.88 -2.32 26.93
C GLN A 834 -12.51 -2.01 26.29
N LEU A 835 -11.41 -2.08 27.05
CA LEU A 835 -10.05 -1.89 26.53
C LEU A 835 -9.69 -2.93 25.47
N ASN A 836 -10.05 -4.20 25.68
CA ASN A 836 -9.86 -5.25 24.68
C ASN A 836 -10.65 -4.96 23.39
N SER A 837 -11.90 -4.49 23.52
CA SER A 837 -12.70 -4.08 22.35
C SER A 837 -12.08 -2.90 21.59
N LEU A 838 -11.49 -1.93 22.31
CA LEU A 838 -10.78 -0.79 21.71
C LEU A 838 -9.52 -1.24 20.97
N ALA A 839 -8.79 -2.22 21.51
CA ALA A 839 -7.63 -2.81 20.83
C ALA A 839 -8.02 -3.39 19.46
N LYS A 840 -9.10 -4.18 19.42
CA LYS A 840 -9.65 -4.72 18.17
C LYS A 840 -10.18 -3.63 17.23
N CYS A 841 -10.77 -2.56 17.76
CA CYS A 841 -11.21 -1.43 16.94
C CYS A 841 -10.04 -0.74 16.21
N TYR A 842 -8.86 -0.63 16.83
CA TYR A 842 -7.66 -0.14 16.15
C TYR A 842 -7.20 -1.07 15.03
N ASP A 843 -7.33 -2.39 15.19
CA ASP A 843 -7.01 -3.35 14.12
C ASP A 843 -7.95 -3.18 12.92
N ILE A 844 -9.25 -3.01 13.19
CA ILE A 844 -10.25 -2.75 12.14
C ILE A 844 -9.95 -1.42 11.45
N LEU A 845 -9.60 -0.37 12.21
CA LEU A 845 -9.15 0.89 11.62
C LEU A 845 -7.97 0.66 10.66
N ALA A 846 -6.95 -0.08 11.09
CA ALA A 846 -5.78 -0.37 10.26
C ALA A 846 -6.12 -1.21 9.02
N ALA A 847 -7.07 -2.15 9.14
CA ALA A 847 -7.53 -3.02 8.06
C ALA A 847 -8.58 -2.37 7.12
N SER A 848 -9.10 -1.18 7.43
CA SER A 848 -10.15 -0.53 6.63
C SER A 848 -9.61 0.38 5.52
N PHE A 849 -8.31 0.70 5.54
CA PHE A 849 -7.69 1.64 4.60
C PHE A 849 -6.61 0.92 3.77
N MET A 850 -6.99 0.41 2.59
CA MET A 850 -6.10 -0.36 1.71
C MET A 850 -4.83 0.38 1.28
N ASP A 851 -4.84 1.70 1.31
CA ASP A 851 -3.76 2.57 0.91
C ASP A 851 -2.89 3.06 2.08
N ILE A 852 -3.06 2.49 3.27
CA ILE A 852 -2.30 2.84 4.47
C ILE A 852 -0.81 2.45 4.33
N ASP A 853 0.07 3.39 4.67
CA ASP A 853 1.51 3.15 4.67
C ASP A 853 1.94 2.27 5.86
N ALA A 854 3.06 1.57 5.70
CA ALA A 854 3.56 0.63 6.71
C ALA A 854 3.82 1.29 8.08
N MET A 855 4.27 2.56 8.10
CA MET A 855 4.58 3.27 9.34
C MET A 855 3.33 3.69 10.10
N SER A 856 2.33 4.20 9.39
CA SER A 856 1.02 4.49 9.98
C SER A 856 0.33 3.22 10.47
N PHE A 857 0.39 2.15 9.69
CA PHE A 857 -0.12 0.84 10.09
C PHE A 857 0.53 0.36 11.40
N ALA A 858 1.87 0.35 11.46
CA ALA A 858 2.61 -0.05 12.67
C ALA A 858 2.30 0.86 13.87
N SER A 859 2.11 2.17 13.65
CA SER A 859 1.73 3.11 14.72
C SER A 859 0.35 2.80 15.30
N ILE A 860 -0.63 2.47 14.45
CA ILE A 860 -1.98 2.07 14.90
C ILE A 860 -1.92 0.72 15.63
N SER A 861 -1.17 -0.25 15.12
CA SER A 861 -0.98 -1.55 15.79
C SER A 861 -0.34 -1.42 17.18
N LYS A 862 0.57 -0.46 17.38
CA LYS A 862 1.14 -0.14 18.71
C LYS A 862 0.11 0.39 19.68
N LEU A 863 -0.85 1.20 19.21
CA LEU A 863 -1.97 1.67 20.04
C LEU A 863 -2.91 0.53 20.41
N GLY A 864 -3.18 -0.38 19.46
CA GLY A 864 -3.91 -1.61 19.71
C GLY A 864 -3.24 -2.47 20.78
N LEU A 865 -1.93 -2.75 20.64
CA LEU A 865 -1.14 -3.49 21.64
C LEU A 865 -1.17 -2.81 23.01
N SER A 866 -1.04 -1.48 23.06
CA SER A 866 -1.12 -0.72 24.32
C SER A 866 -2.47 -0.92 25.03
N CYS A 867 -3.57 -0.94 24.26
CA CYS A 867 -4.91 -1.19 24.80
C CYS A 867 -5.05 -2.64 25.30
N SER A 868 -4.50 -3.63 24.59
CA SER A 868 -4.51 -5.04 25.04
C SER A 868 -3.69 -5.27 26.31
N ILE A 869 -2.55 -4.58 26.45
CA ILE A 869 -1.73 -4.65 27.68
C ILE A 869 -2.48 -4.01 28.84
N LEU A 870 -3.09 -2.83 28.65
CA LEU A 870 -3.94 -2.21 29.68
C LEU A 870 -5.13 -3.12 30.04
N ALA A 871 -5.77 -3.76 29.05
CA ALA A 871 -6.85 -4.72 29.28
C ALA A 871 -6.36 -5.87 30.16
N PHE A 872 -5.22 -6.47 29.84
CA PHE A 872 -4.62 -7.53 30.64
C PHE A 872 -4.22 -7.07 32.05
N CYS A 873 -3.58 -5.89 32.19
CA CYS A 873 -3.25 -5.35 33.52
C CYS A 873 -4.49 -5.04 34.38
N THR A 874 -5.67 -4.86 33.77
CA THR A 874 -6.94 -4.74 34.49
C THR A 874 -7.68 -6.09 34.67
N SER A 875 -7.27 -7.15 33.97
CA SER A 875 -8.02 -8.41 33.94
C SER A 875 -7.87 -9.25 35.22
N PHE A 876 -6.85 -9.01 36.05
CA PHE A 876 -6.72 -9.71 37.35
C PHE A 876 -7.99 -9.60 38.21
N ALA A 877 -8.78 -8.54 38.03
CA ALA A 877 -10.07 -8.36 38.69
C ALA A 877 -11.09 -9.47 38.37
N CYS A 878 -11.15 -9.99 37.13
CA CYS A 878 -12.05 -11.11 36.81
C CYS A 878 -11.57 -12.42 37.48
N ASN A 879 -10.26 -12.63 37.59
CA ASN A 879 -9.72 -13.80 38.28
C ASN A 879 -9.98 -13.70 39.80
N PHE A 880 -9.93 -12.49 40.37
CA PHE A 880 -10.36 -12.23 41.74
C PHE A 880 -11.83 -12.60 41.96
N LEU A 881 -12.74 -12.16 41.08
CA LEU A 881 -14.18 -12.50 41.13
C LEU A 881 -14.43 -14.01 41.01
N CYS A 882 -13.57 -14.72 40.28
CA CYS A 882 -13.67 -16.17 40.07
C CYS A 882 -12.93 -17.02 41.13
N SER A 883 -12.25 -16.40 42.10
CA SER A 883 -11.47 -17.12 43.11
C SER A 883 -12.36 -17.99 44.01
N ASN A 884 -11.91 -19.21 44.29
CA ASN A 884 -12.61 -20.16 45.17
C ASN A 884 -12.77 -19.61 46.59
N ALA A 885 -11.77 -18.86 47.09
CA ALA A 885 -11.81 -18.27 48.42
C ALA A 885 -12.92 -17.20 48.54
N LEU A 886 -13.12 -16.38 47.51
CA LEU A 886 -14.20 -15.38 47.47
C LEU A 886 -15.59 -16.05 47.38
N ARG A 887 -15.72 -17.07 46.51
CA ARG A 887 -16.95 -17.86 46.35
C ARG A 887 -17.40 -18.56 47.64
N ASN A 888 -16.46 -19.01 48.46
CA ASN A 888 -16.75 -19.66 49.73
C ASN A 888 -17.26 -18.69 50.81
N MET A 889 -17.03 -17.38 50.65
CA MET A 889 -17.41 -16.35 51.62
C MET A 889 -18.71 -15.62 51.26
N THR A 890 -19.04 -15.49 49.96
CA THR A 890 -20.30 -14.89 49.51
C THR A 890 -21.41 -15.95 49.39
N PHE A 891 -22.15 -16.22 50.47
CA PHE A 891 -23.37 -17.03 50.42
C PHE A 891 -24.52 -16.22 49.79
N SER A 892 -24.63 -16.21 48.46
CA SER A 892 -25.91 -15.90 47.80
C SER A 892 -26.06 -16.59 46.45
N SER A 893 -27.29 -17.03 46.16
CA SER A 893 -27.71 -17.89 45.05
C SER A 893 -27.73 -17.19 43.68
N ALA A 894 -26.70 -16.41 43.34
CA ALA A 894 -26.56 -15.86 42.01
C ALA A 894 -26.00 -16.92 41.06
N GLY A 895 -26.71 -17.20 39.97
CA GLY A 895 -26.36 -18.23 38.98
C GLY A 895 -24.91 -18.14 38.51
N LYS A 896 -24.34 -19.28 38.14
CA LYS A 896 -22.96 -19.38 37.63
C LYS A 896 -22.65 -18.24 36.64
N PRO A 897 -21.65 -17.39 36.89
CA PRO A 897 -21.18 -16.43 35.89
C PRO A 897 -20.34 -17.19 34.86
N GLU A 898 -21.00 -17.89 33.93
CA GLU A 898 -20.34 -18.64 32.83
C GLU A 898 -19.76 -17.70 31.74
N SER A 899 -19.85 -16.37 31.89
CA SER A 899 -19.43 -15.38 30.87
C SER A 899 -18.21 -14.50 31.20
N LEU A 900 -17.62 -14.59 32.40
CA LEU A 900 -16.53 -13.71 32.86
C LEU A 900 -15.12 -14.31 32.68
N SER A 901 -14.86 -15.02 31.57
CA SER A 901 -13.55 -15.62 31.34
C SER A 901 -12.53 -14.63 30.75
N ASN A 902 -11.40 -14.44 31.44
CA ASN A 902 -10.25 -13.67 30.97
C ASN A 902 -9.56 -14.27 29.74
N PHE A 903 -9.93 -15.50 29.37
CA PHE A 903 -9.38 -16.25 28.24
C PHE A 903 -9.25 -15.40 26.98
N LYS A 904 -10.31 -14.68 26.60
CA LYS A 904 -10.33 -13.87 25.36
C LYS A 904 -9.30 -12.73 25.39
N ILE A 905 -9.00 -12.19 26.58
CA ILE A 905 -8.05 -11.08 26.77
C ILE A 905 -6.61 -11.61 26.72
N VAL A 906 -6.34 -12.71 27.44
CA VAL A 906 -5.04 -13.39 27.42
C VAL A 906 -4.70 -13.87 26.01
N GLN A 907 -5.68 -14.46 25.30
CA GLN A 907 -5.52 -14.93 23.94
C GLN A 907 -5.23 -13.78 22.96
N ASP A 908 -5.95 -12.65 23.05
CA ASP A 908 -5.71 -11.46 22.22
C ASP A 908 -4.28 -10.93 22.43
N LEU A 909 -3.86 -10.74 23.69
CA LEU A 909 -2.51 -10.26 24.00
C LEU A 909 -1.42 -11.23 23.52
N ALA A 910 -1.58 -12.53 23.76
CA ALA A 910 -0.63 -13.54 23.31
C ALA A 910 -0.49 -13.58 21.78
N GLN A 911 -1.59 -13.42 21.04
CA GLN A 911 -1.56 -13.36 19.59
C GLN A 911 -0.82 -12.12 19.06
N ARG A 912 -0.95 -10.97 19.73
CA ARG A 912 -0.23 -9.74 19.36
C ARG A 912 1.26 -9.80 19.71
N LEU A 913 1.62 -10.46 20.81
CA LEU A 913 3.00 -10.62 21.23
C LEU A 913 3.75 -11.71 20.46
N TRP A 914 3.06 -12.61 19.75
CA TRP A 914 3.69 -13.79 19.12
C TRP A 914 4.92 -13.50 18.25
N GLU A 915 4.89 -12.42 17.45
CA GLU A 915 6.01 -12.02 16.59
C GLU A 915 6.94 -10.97 17.22
N VAL A 916 6.56 -10.45 18.39
CA VAL A 916 7.18 -9.31 19.06
C VAL A 916 8.01 -9.78 20.26
N ASP A 917 7.38 -10.55 21.16
CA ASP A 917 7.97 -11.24 22.30
C ASP A 917 7.48 -12.69 22.35
N TYR A 918 8.14 -13.57 21.62
CA TYR A 918 7.77 -14.98 21.56
C TYR A 918 7.80 -15.64 22.96
N THR A 919 8.75 -15.25 23.81
CA THR A 919 8.90 -15.82 25.15
C THR A 919 7.72 -15.49 26.06
N MET A 920 7.29 -14.23 26.06
CA MET A 920 6.14 -13.77 26.84
C MET A 920 4.82 -14.30 26.27
N ALA A 921 4.68 -14.33 24.95
CA ALA A 921 3.51 -14.90 24.30
C ALA A 921 3.31 -16.38 24.66
N ARG A 922 4.40 -17.14 24.77
CA ARG A 922 4.36 -18.55 25.19
C ARG A 922 3.98 -18.70 26.67
N LYS A 923 4.50 -17.85 27.56
CA LYS A 923 4.08 -17.82 28.99
C LYS A 923 2.58 -17.55 29.11
N LEU A 924 2.05 -16.58 28.37
CA LEU A 924 0.62 -16.25 28.36
C LEU A 924 -0.24 -17.39 27.79
N GLN A 925 0.23 -18.09 26.75
CA GLN A 925 -0.48 -19.26 26.21
C GLN A 925 -0.53 -20.44 27.18
N GLN A 926 0.43 -20.60 28.07
CA GLN A 926 0.40 -21.67 29.07
C GLN A 926 -0.73 -21.50 30.10
N LEU A 927 -1.25 -20.28 30.27
CA LEU A 927 -2.41 -19.99 31.13
C LEU A 927 -3.74 -20.36 30.47
N VAL A 928 -3.71 -20.60 29.15
CA VAL A 928 -4.86 -20.99 28.37
C VAL A 928 -4.90 -22.52 28.31
N SER A 929 -5.90 -23.15 28.96
CA SER A 929 -6.04 -24.60 28.98
C SER A 929 -6.13 -25.20 27.55
N VAL A 930 -5.47 -26.35 27.39
CA VAL A 930 -5.34 -27.11 26.13
C VAL A 930 -6.71 -27.65 25.72
N GLY A 931 -7.52 -26.85 25.02
CA GLY A 931 -8.88 -27.25 24.62
C GLY A 931 -9.27 -26.93 23.19
N GLU A 932 -8.65 -25.95 22.54
CA GLU A 932 -8.95 -25.63 21.14
C GLU A 932 -7.64 -25.46 20.36
N GLU A 933 -7.42 -26.34 19.38
CA GLU A 933 -6.38 -26.14 18.38
C GLU A 933 -6.57 -24.77 17.74
N THR A 934 -5.61 -23.88 18.01
CA THR A 934 -5.55 -22.54 17.44
C THR A 934 -5.24 -22.63 15.96
N VAL A 935 -6.26 -22.89 15.16
CA VAL A 935 -6.15 -22.85 13.70
C VAL A 935 -5.96 -21.40 13.28
N TYR A 936 -4.75 -21.10 12.79
CA TYR A 936 -4.29 -19.84 12.23
C TYR A 936 -5.05 -19.48 10.93
N GLY A 937 -6.36 -19.26 11.01
CA GLY A 937 -7.22 -18.92 9.88
C GLY A 937 -7.45 -17.41 9.80
N LEU A 938 -6.88 -16.77 8.77
CA LEU A 938 -7.10 -15.37 8.36
C LEU A 938 -6.78 -14.33 9.45
N CYS A 939 -5.55 -14.34 9.96
CA CYS A 939 -5.07 -13.21 10.75
C CYS A 939 -4.94 -11.98 9.85
N SER A 940 -5.69 -10.94 10.18
CA SER A 940 -5.48 -9.58 9.70
C SER A 940 -4.00 -9.20 9.87
N ARG A 941 -3.54 -8.28 9.02
CA ARG A 941 -2.17 -7.77 8.88
C ARG A 941 -1.49 -7.27 10.19
N THR A 942 -2.11 -7.40 11.36
CA THR A 942 -1.58 -6.99 12.67
C THR A 942 -0.34 -7.77 13.11
N ARG A 943 -0.02 -8.87 12.42
CA ARG A 943 1.29 -9.52 12.45
C ARG A 943 2.28 -8.80 11.54
N MET A 944 2.84 -7.69 12.03
CA MET A 944 4.00 -7.08 11.40
C MET A 944 5.12 -6.99 12.42
N ARG A 945 6.31 -7.48 12.02
CA ARG A 945 7.62 -7.26 12.65
C ARG A 945 7.73 -5.80 13.12
N CYS A 946 7.49 -5.55 14.39
CA CYS A 946 7.82 -4.28 15.03
C CYS A 946 9.34 -4.21 15.21
N SER A 947 10.12 -4.10 14.13
CA SER A 947 11.52 -3.71 14.23
C SER A 947 11.59 -2.19 14.35
N GLY A 948 11.94 -1.68 15.53
CA GLY A 948 12.11 -0.23 15.74
C GLY A 948 12.45 0.12 17.18
N SER A 949 13.13 1.25 17.36
CA SER A 949 13.56 1.82 18.65
C SER A 949 12.45 1.94 19.71
N PHE A 950 11.20 2.15 19.27
CA PHE A 950 10.04 2.22 20.16
C PHE A 950 9.79 0.91 20.90
N TYR A 951 9.98 -0.27 20.28
CA TYR A 951 9.80 -1.55 20.96
C TYR A 951 10.86 -1.73 22.06
N ASN A 952 12.10 -1.30 21.83
CA ASN A 952 13.15 -1.37 22.86
C ASN A 952 12.83 -0.47 24.07
N ALA A 953 12.29 0.73 23.83
CA ALA A 953 11.89 1.65 24.89
C ALA A 953 10.61 1.18 25.62
N SER A 954 9.59 0.72 24.89
CA SER A 954 8.31 0.30 25.46
C SER A 954 8.33 -1.13 26.03
N SER A 955 9.20 -2.00 25.55
CA SER A 955 9.40 -3.35 26.11
C SER A 955 9.92 -3.30 27.55
N SER A 956 10.80 -2.33 27.84
CA SER A 956 11.25 -2.05 29.22
C SER A 956 10.11 -1.64 30.17
N LEU A 957 9.00 -1.13 29.63
CA LEU A 957 7.80 -0.78 30.39
C LEU A 957 6.81 -1.95 30.48
N PHE A 958 6.55 -2.60 29.35
CA PHE A 958 5.47 -3.58 29.21
C PHE A 958 5.83 -4.94 29.81
N GLN A 959 7.09 -5.39 29.67
CA GLN A 959 7.48 -6.69 30.20
C GLN A 959 7.33 -6.77 31.72
N PRO A 960 7.85 -5.82 32.52
CA PRO A 960 7.68 -5.86 33.97
C PRO A 960 6.21 -5.80 34.40
N ALA A 961 5.39 -4.98 33.73
CA ALA A 961 3.97 -4.84 34.07
C ALA A 961 3.17 -6.13 33.81
N ILE A 962 3.49 -6.88 32.76
CA ILE A 962 2.88 -8.19 32.48
C ILE A 962 3.34 -9.20 33.53
N GLU A 963 4.64 -9.23 33.87
CA GLU A 963 5.17 -10.15 34.88
C GLU A 963 4.61 -9.88 36.28
N ASP A 964 4.50 -8.61 36.68
CA ASP A 964 3.91 -8.20 37.97
C ASP A 964 2.47 -8.71 38.11
N ILE A 965 1.67 -8.63 37.05
CA ILE A 965 0.27 -9.09 37.05
C ILE A 965 0.18 -10.61 37.00
N LEU A 966 1.07 -11.28 36.27
CA LEU A 966 1.17 -12.75 36.29
C LEU A 966 1.51 -13.29 37.68
N CYS A 967 2.35 -12.59 38.44
CA CYS A 967 2.59 -12.92 39.85
C CYS A 967 1.32 -12.75 40.69
N VAL A 968 0.57 -11.66 40.51
CA VAL A 968 -0.72 -11.46 41.21
C VAL A 968 -1.72 -12.57 40.86
N GLU A 969 -1.79 -13.00 39.59
CA GLU A 969 -2.67 -14.10 39.18
C GLU A 969 -2.25 -15.46 39.77
N ALA A 970 -0.95 -15.73 39.86
CA ALA A 970 -0.45 -16.94 40.51
C ALA A 970 -0.78 -16.95 42.01
N ASP A 971 -0.59 -15.82 42.69
CA ASP A 971 -0.88 -15.67 44.13
C ASP A 971 -2.39 -15.81 44.42
N LEU A 972 -3.26 -15.29 43.53
CA LEU A 972 -4.73 -15.44 43.65
C LEU A 972 -5.21 -16.89 43.61
N ASN A 973 -4.52 -17.77 42.87
CA ASN A 973 -4.87 -19.19 42.77
C ASN A 973 -4.51 -19.99 44.03
N VAL A 974 -3.61 -19.47 44.88
CA VAL A 974 -3.09 -20.13 46.08
C VAL A 974 -3.68 -19.52 47.37
N ALA A 975 -4.43 -18.42 47.28
CA ALA A 975 -4.98 -17.72 48.43
C ALA A 975 -6.04 -18.54 49.20
N GLU A 976 -5.88 -18.65 50.52
CA GLU A 976 -6.77 -19.43 51.40
C GLU A 976 -7.60 -18.56 52.37
N GLY A 977 -7.19 -17.32 52.67
CA GLY A 977 -7.82 -16.42 53.67
C GLY A 977 -8.28 -15.04 53.17
N MET A 978 -9.10 -14.34 53.98
CA MET A 978 -9.63 -13.00 53.67
C MET A 978 -8.52 -11.93 53.57
N GLU A 979 -7.58 -11.93 54.53
CA GLU A 979 -6.48 -10.97 54.57
C GLU A 979 -5.56 -11.12 53.35
N ASP A 980 -5.33 -12.35 52.90
CA ASP A 980 -4.55 -12.66 51.70
C ASP A 980 -5.22 -12.11 50.44
N LEU A 981 -6.53 -12.32 50.28
CA LEU A 981 -7.30 -11.80 49.14
C LEU A 981 -7.26 -10.26 49.07
N ILE A 982 -7.40 -9.59 50.22
CA ILE A 982 -7.32 -8.12 50.30
C ILE A 982 -5.92 -7.65 49.92
N ALA A 983 -4.86 -8.28 50.46
CA ALA A 983 -3.48 -7.92 50.16
C ALA A 983 -3.10 -8.15 48.68
N ILE A 984 -3.55 -9.25 48.09
CA ILE A 984 -3.25 -9.59 46.69
C ILE A 984 -4.01 -8.66 45.72
N PHE A 985 -5.29 -8.38 45.97
CA PHE A 985 -6.05 -7.41 45.19
C PHE A 985 -5.41 -6.02 45.26
N MET A 986 -4.91 -5.65 46.44
CA MET A 986 -4.19 -4.40 46.64
C MET A 986 -2.90 -4.28 45.86
N ARG A 987 -2.12 -5.36 45.83
CA ARG A 987 -0.94 -5.44 44.99
C ARG A 987 -1.31 -5.26 43.51
N GLY A 988 -2.39 -5.90 43.05
CA GLY A 988 -2.93 -5.72 41.70
C GLY A 988 -3.27 -4.27 41.36
N LEU A 989 -4.02 -3.57 42.23
CA LEU A 989 -4.35 -2.15 42.04
C LEU A 989 -3.10 -1.25 42.03
N GLN A 990 -2.12 -1.55 42.88
CA GLN A 990 -0.86 -0.81 42.91
C GLN A 990 -0.05 -1.00 41.62
N CYS A 991 0.06 -2.23 41.12
CA CYS A 991 0.70 -2.54 39.84
C CYS A 991 0.01 -1.79 38.69
N LEU A 992 -1.33 -1.81 38.63
CA LEU A 992 -2.11 -1.09 37.64
C LEU A 992 -1.87 0.43 37.69
N CYS A 993 -1.88 1.03 38.89
CA CYS A 993 -1.63 2.46 39.08
C CYS A 993 -0.20 2.86 38.63
N CYS A 994 0.81 2.06 39.01
CA CYS A 994 2.19 2.26 38.58
C CYS A 994 2.34 2.15 37.06
N PHE A 995 1.64 1.20 36.44
CA PHE A 995 1.67 1.02 35.00
C PHE A 995 1.03 2.21 34.26
N ILE A 996 -0.19 2.63 34.65
CA ILE A 996 -0.89 3.76 34.02
C ILE A 996 -0.07 5.04 34.11
N LYS A 997 0.59 5.29 35.24
CA LYS A 997 1.50 6.43 35.42
C LYS A 997 2.56 6.50 34.33
N LYS A 998 3.35 5.43 34.23
CA LYS A 998 4.43 5.36 33.25
C LYS A 998 3.92 5.26 31.81
N TRP A 999 2.77 4.63 31.58
CA TRP A 999 2.15 4.56 30.26
C TRP A 999 1.73 5.94 29.74
N MET A 1000 1.15 6.79 30.58
CA MET A 1000 0.77 8.17 30.21
C MET A 1000 1.98 9.06 29.88
N GLU A 1001 3.16 8.76 30.42
CA GLU A 1001 4.40 9.46 30.09
C GLU A 1001 4.83 9.21 28.63
N ILE A 1002 4.47 8.06 28.03
CA ILE A 1002 4.77 7.77 26.63
C ILE A 1002 3.98 8.73 25.73
N PRO A 1003 4.62 9.54 24.88
CA PRO A 1003 3.91 10.41 23.95
C PRO A 1003 3.17 9.58 22.90
N LEU A 1004 1.91 9.95 22.65
CA LEU A 1004 1.18 9.46 21.48
C LEU A 1004 1.94 9.89 20.21
N LEU A 1005 2.06 9.00 19.23
CA LEU A 1005 2.61 9.34 17.92
C LEU A 1005 1.47 9.34 16.90
N THR A 1006 1.22 10.49 16.27
CA THR A 1006 0.15 10.59 15.27
C THR A 1006 0.54 9.80 14.01
N PRO A 1007 -0.30 8.91 13.47
CA PRO A 1007 0.00 8.22 12.23
C PRO A 1007 0.18 9.20 11.07
N LYS A 1008 1.17 8.98 10.19
CA LYS A 1008 1.40 9.83 9.00
C LYS A 1008 0.16 9.94 8.11
N TYR A 1009 -0.61 8.86 8.04
CA TYR A 1009 -1.87 8.74 7.31
C TYR A 1009 -2.97 9.66 7.84
N PHE A 1010 -2.92 10.08 9.11
CA PHE A 1010 -3.87 11.05 9.68
C PHE A 1010 -3.90 12.37 8.90
N PHE A 1011 -2.76 12.80 8.34
CA PHE A 1011 -2.66 14.01 7.53
C PHE A 1011 -2.98 13.78 6.04
N ARG A 1012 -3.48 12.59 5.67
CA ARG A 1012 -3.88 12.26 4.30
C ARG A 1012 -5.38 12.49 4.16
N VAL A 1013 -5.74 13.71 3.79
CA VAL A 1013 -7.12 14.16 3.61
C VAL A 1013 -7.57 13.79 2.19
N ARG A 1014 -8.17 12.60 2.01
CA ARG A 1014 -8.69 12.12 0.73
C ARG A 1014 -9.83 11.12 0.92
N SER A 1015 -10.70 11.02 -0.08
CA SER A 1015 -11.78 10.02 -0.12
C SER A 1015 -11.21 8.60 0.03
N CYS A 1016 -11.67 7.86 1.04
CA CYS A 1016 -11.23 6.48 1.27
C CYS A 1016 -11.94 5.50 0.32
N ILE A 1017 -11.38 4.31 0.19
CA ILE A 1017 -12.01 3.22 -0.56
C ILE A 1017 -13.06 2.59 0.35
N GLY A 1018 -14.28 2.45 -0.17
CA GLY A 1018 -15.40 1.88 0.55
C GLY A 1018 -16.35 1.15 -0.40
N ALA A 1019 -17.43 0.63 0.15
CA ALA A 1019 -18.45 -0.11 -0.60
C ALA A 1019 -19.83 0.49 -0.37
N GLU A 1020 -20.66 0.46 -1.41
CA GLU A 1020 -22.10 0.65 -1.32
C GLU A 1020 -22.80 -0.67 -1.65
N LEU A 1021 -23.78 -1.06 -0.85
CA LEU A 1021 -24.57 -2.27 -1.08
C LEU A 1021 -26.01 -1.91 -1.41
N PHE A 1022 -26.49 -2.32 -2.58
CA PHE A 1022 -27.86 -2.18 -3.03
C PHE A 1022 -28.59 -3.52 -2.88
N MET A 1023 -29.77 -3.50 -2.29
CA MET A 1023 -30.60 -4.69 -2.01
C MET A 1023 -31.95 -4.52 -2.68
N PHE A 1024 -32.40 -5.56 -3.39
CA PHE A 1024 -33.70 -5.58 -4.07
C PHE A 1024 -34.44 -6.87 -3.76
N ASN A 1025 -35.77 -6.81 -3.70
CA ASN A 1025 -36.59 -8.00 -3.50
C ASN A 1025 -36.66 -8.80 -4.80
N ALA A 1026 -36.28 -10.09 -4.77
CA ALA A 1026 -36.34 -10.94 -5.96
C ALA A 1026 -37.79 -11.27 -6.39
N ASN A 1027 -38.76 -11.17 -5.48
CA ASN A 1027 -40.13 -11.64 -5.69
C ASN A 1027 -41.16 -10.51 -5.88
N ALA A 1028 -40.76 -9.23 -5.81
CA ALA A 1028 -41.69 -8.10 -5.89
C ALA A 1028 -41.63 -7.40 -7.26
N PRO A 1029 -42.78 -6.96 -7.81
CA PRO A 1029 -42.82 -6.21 -9.07
C PRO A 1029 -42.18 -4.81 -8.97
N ASN A 1030 -42.11 -4.25 -7.76
CA ASN A 1030 -41.37 -3.01 -7.46
C ASN A 1030 -40.06 -3.37 -6.76
N ALA A 1031 -38.94 -3.13 -7.44
CA ALA A 1031 -37.60 -3.49 -6.95
C ALA A 1031 -37.23 -2.83 -5.60
N ASP A 1032 -37.82 -1.66 -5.30
CA ASP A 1032 -37.52 -0.87 -4.10
C ASP A 1032 -38.37 -1.24 -2.86
N ASP A 1033 -39.46 -2.02 -3.01
CA ASP A 1033 -40.35 -2.39 -1.90
C ASP A 1033 -39.97 -3.75 -1.28
N LEU A 1034 -39.18 -3.70 -0.20
CA LEU A 1034 -38.84 -4.86 0.62
C LEU A 1034 -39.99 -5.18 1.59
N SER A 1035 -41.02 -5.87 1.10
CA SER A 1035 -42.13 -6.35 1.93
C SER A 1035 -42.35 -7.85 1.78
N ILE A 1036 -42.66 -8.52 2.90
CA ILE A 1036 -42.86 -9.98 2.95
C ILE A 1036 -44.00 -10.34 3.90
N ASN A 1037 -44.66 -11.47 3.65
CA ASN A 1037 -45.66 -12.02 4.56
C ASN A 1037 -44.99 -12.75 5.74
N PRO A 1038 -45.62 -12.81 6.93
CA PRO A 1038 -45.08 -13.58 8.06
C PRO A 1038 -44.82 -15.05 7.70
N GLY A 1039 -43.75 -15.64 8.24
CA GLY A 1039 -43.41 -17.05 8.04
C GLY A 1039 -42.60 -17.38 6.78
N PHE A 1040 -42.27 -16.40 5.94
CA PHE A 1040 -41.48 -16.60 4.72
C PHE A 1040 -40.03 -16.08 4.85
N GLN A 1041 -39.12 -16.66 4.07
CA GLN A 1041 -37.74 -16.17 3.93
C GLN A 1041 -37.65 -15.04 2.90
N LEU A 1042 -36.79 -14.05 3.15
CA LEU A 1042 -36.59 -12.90 2.27
C LEU A 1042 -35.54 -13.21 1.20
N SER A 1043 -35.97 -13.27 -0.06
CA SER A 1043 -35.08 -13.44 -1.21
C SER A 1043 -34.57 -12.09 -1.74
N LEU A 1044 -33.26 -11.91 -1.75
CA LEU A 1044 -32.59 -10.65 -2.07
C LEU A 1044 -31.67 -10.78 -3.28
N ASN A 1045 -31.82 -9.85 -4.23
CA ASN A 1045 -30.87 -9.56 -5.29
C ASN A 1045 -29.94 -8.42 -4.83
N LEU A 1046 -28.63 -8.66 -4.87
CA LEU A 1046 -27.63 -7.79 -4.26
C LEU A 1046 -26.63 -7.26 -5.29
N CYS A 1047 -26.30 -5.96 -5.20
CA CYS A 1047 -25.19 -5.36 -5.92
C CYS A 1047 -24.28 -4.62 -4.95
N ILE A 1048 -23.01 -5.01 -4.91
CA ILE A 1048 -21.98 -4.28 -4.19
C ILE A 1048 -21.18 -3.44 -5.18
N GLN A 1049 -20.91 -2.19 -4.80
CA GLN A 1049 -20.14 -1.24 -5.61
C GLN A 1049 -19.01 -0.62 -4.79
N LEU A 1050 -17.76 -0.86 -5.21
CA LEU A 1050 -16.61 -0.16 -4.67
C LEU A 1050 -16.58 1.29 -5.15
N LYS A 1051 -16.37 2.21 -4.21
CA LYS A 1051 -16.21 3.65 -4.45
C LYS A 1051 -14.76 4.07 -4.19
N ASN A 1052 -14.29 5.05 -4.94
CA ASN A 1052 -12.92 5.61 -4.86
C ASN A 1052 -11.77 4.62 -5.11
N ALA A 1053 -12.07 3.40 -5.55
CA ALA A 1053 -11.07 2.43 -5.98
C ALA A 1053 -10.67 2.70 -7.44
N SER A 1054 -9.36 2.70 -7.72
CA SER A 1054 -8.88 2.72 -9.10
C SER A 1054 -9.10 1.36 -9.76
N GLY A 1055 -9.25 1.32 -11.10
CA GLY A 1055 -9.41 0.06 -11.83
C GLY A 1055 -8.25 -0.93 -11.61
N MET A 1056 -7.06 -0.44 -11.23
CA MET A 1056 -5.93 -1.31 -10.88
C MET A 1056 -6.09 -1.97 -9.52
N ILE A 1057 -6.64 -1.28 -8.51
CA ILE A 1057 -6.91 -1.89 -7.21
C ILE A 1057 -8.00 -2.95 -7.35
N CYS A 1058 -9.05 -2.66 -8.13
CA CYS A 1058 -10.13 -3.62 -8.38
C CYS A 1058 -9.64 -4.91 -9.06
N THR A 1059 -8.58 -4.86 -9.88
CA THR A 1059 -8.03 -6.08 -10.50
C THR A 1059 -7.29 -7.00 -9.53
N HIS A 1060 -6.91 -6.52 -8.34
CA HIS A 1060 -6.26 -7.32 -7.31
C HIS A 1060 -7.26 -7.91 -6.30
N ILE A 1061 -8.57 -7.60 -6.44
CA ILE A 1061 -9.63 -8.10 -5.57
C ILE A 1061 -10.39 -9.19 -6.32
N ASN A 1062 -10.23 -10.44 -5.90
CA ASN A 1062 -10.91 -11.57 -6.54
C ASN A 1062 -12.33 -11.78 -6.00
N LYS A 1063 -12.52 -11.61 -4.69
CA LYS A 1063 -13.79 -11.86 -4.00
C LYS A 1063 -14.04 -10.80 -2.94
N ILE A 1064 -15.29 -10.39 -2.81
CA ILE A 1064 -15.79 -9.58 -1.71
C ILE A 1064 -16.79 -10.42 -0.94
N TYR A 1065 -16.58 -10.55 0.37
CA TYR A 1065 -17.49 -11.24 1.28
C TYR A 1065 -18.31 -10.21 2.04
N CYS A 1066 -19.58 -10.49 2.24
CA CYS A 1066 -20.51 -9.62 2.94
C CYS A 1066 -21.36 -10.45 3.90
N VAL A 1067 -21.61 -9.91 5.09
CA VAL A 1067 -22.59 -10.44 6.04
C VAL A 1067 -23.77 -9.48 6.12
N LEU A 1068 -24.98 -10.03 6.14
CA LEU A 1068 -26.24 -9.34 6.40
C LEU A 1068 -26.76 -9.82 7.74
N VAL A 1069 -27.15 -8.89 8.63
CA VAL A 1069 -27.63 -9.20 9.97
C VAL A 1069 -28.91 -8.43 10.27
N VAL A 1070 -29.88 -9.10 10.89
CA VAL A 1070 -31.13 -8.52 11.39
C VAL A 1070 -31.32 -8.94 12.84
N ARG A 1071 -31.60 -7.98 13.72
CA ARG A 1071 -31.92 -8.21 15.13
C ARG A 1071 -33.35 -7.77 15.41
N GLU A 1072 -34.05 -8.51 16.27
CA GLU A 1072 -35.41 -8.14 16.69
C GLU A 1072 -35.47 -6.77 17.39
N SER A 1073 -34.40 -6.44 18.13
CA SER A 1073 -34.22 -5.16 18.82
C SER A 1073 -34.00 -3.96 17.89
N ASP A 1074 -33.68 -4.20 16.61
CA ASP A 1074 -33.54 -3.14 15.60
C ASP A 1074 -34.90 -2.80 14.92
N SER A 1075 -36.03 -3.14 15.55
CA SER A 1075 -37.38 -2.79 15.07
C SER A 1075 -37.63 -1.28 15.15
N LEU A 1076 -38.16 -0.73 14.06
CA LEU A 1076 -38.55 0.68 13.96
C LEU A 1076 -39.98 0.83 14.49
N ALA A 1077 -40.18 1.66 15.53
CA ALA A 1077 -41.49 1.89 16.11
C ALA A 1077 -42.52 2.47 15.10
N ASN A 1078 -43.73 1.90 15.13
CA ASN A 1078 -44.93 2.16 14.31
C ASN A 1078 -44.98 3.42 13.42
N GLY A 1079 -45.15 3.20 12.11
CA GLY A 1079 -46.34 3.70 11.42
C GLY A 1079 -46.34 5.11 10.83
N ILE A 1080 -45.21 5.78 10.60
CA ILE A 1080 -45.19 6.98 9.75
C ILE A 1080 -44.17 6.79 8.64
N GLY A 1081 -44.69 6.56 7.43
CA GLY A 1081 -43.95 6.54 6.17
C GLY A 1081 -43.34 7.90 5.82
N ARG A 1082 -42.45 8.43 6.65
CA ARG A 1082 -41.41 9.32 6.15
C ARG A 1082 -40.34 8.41 5.55
N ARG A 1083 -40.36 8.31 4.21
CA ARG A 1083 -39.15 7.98 3.46
C ARG A 1083 -38.00 8.71 4.13
N LEU A 1084 -37.10 8.00 4.80
CA LEU A 1084 -35.84 8.56 5.25
C LEU A 1084 -35.25 9.22 4.00
N SER A 1085 -35.12 10.55 4.03
CA SER A 1085 -34.61 11.29 2.89
C SER A 1085 -33.26 10.66 2.50
N PRO A 1086 -32.98 10.42 1.20
CA PRO A 1086 -31.72 9.84 0.74
C PRO A 1086 -30.48 10.69 1.10
N VAL A 1087 -30.69 11.85 1.74
CA VAL A 1087 -29.69 12.88 2.06
C VAL A 1087 -28.99 12.66 3.41
N GLN A 1088 -29.49 11.77 4.28
CA GLN A 1088 -28.76 11.39 5.52
C GLN A 1088 -27.91 10.12 5.31
N SER A 1089 -27.23 10.04 4.17
CA SER A 1089 -26.51 8.86 3.67
C SER A 1089 -25.02 8.89 4.05
N GLY A 1090 -24.62 8.15 5.09
CA GLY A 1090 -23.20 7.96 5.36
C GLY A 1090 -22.86 7.06 6.54
N PHE A 1091 -21.67 6.46 6.48
CA PHE A 1091 -20.96 5.82 7.59
C PHE A 1091 -21.00 6.72 8.83
N GLN A 1092 -21.54 6.21 9.94
CA GLN A 1092 -21.42 6.89 11.23
C GLN A 1092 -20.15 6.42 11.93
N SER A 1093 -19.11 7.26 11.91
CA SER A 1093 -17.86 7.03 12.66
C SER A 1093 -18.07 6.91 14.17
N HIS A 1094 -19.26 7.20 14.68
CA HIS A 1094 -19.57 7.19 16.12
C HIS A 1094 -19.80 5.79 16.71
N ASN A 1095 -20.01 4.74 15.91
CA ASN A 1095 -20.28 3.39 16.43
C ASN A 1095 -19.29 2.31 15.95
N PRO A 1096 -17.99 2.39 16.34
CA PRO A 1096 -16.99 1.37 15.98
C PRO A 1096 -17.28 -0.01 16.59
N GLU A 1097 -18.05 -0.08 17.67
CA GLU A 1097 -18.42 -1.33 18.36
C GLU A 1097 -19.36 -2.19 17.50
N GLU A 1098 -20.31 -1.56 16.81
CA GLU A 1098 -21.21 -2.25 15.89
C GLU A 1098 -20.46 -2.81 14.68
N MET A 1099 -19.51 -2.06 14.13
CA MET A 1099 -18.65 -2.53 13.05
C MET A 1099 -17.76 -3.70 13.51
N LEU A 1100 -17.21 -3.62 14.73
CA LEU A 1100 -16.45 -4.71 15.34
C LEU A 1100 -17.28 -5.97 15.45
N TRP A 1101 -18.52 -5.87 15.96
CA TRP A 1101 -19.43 -7.00 16.08
C TRP A 1101 -19.71 -7.68 14.73
N LEU A 1102 -20.07 -6.90 13.70
CA LEU A 1102 -20.34 -7.43 12.36
C LEU A 1102 -19.08 -8.07 11.74
N ASN A 1103 -17.91 -7.50 11.98
CA ASN A 1103 -16.64 -8.03 11.52
C ASN A 1103 -16.26 -9.35 12.23
N GLU A 1104 -16.54 -9.49 13.52
CA GLU A 1104 -16.32 -10.75 14.25
C GLU A 1104 -17.20 -11.88 13.70
N ILE A 1105 -18.48 -11.61 13.41
CA ILE A 1105 -19.38 -12.57 12.75
C ILE A 1105 -18.83 -12.99 11.38
N LEU A 1106 -18.39 -12.03 10.56
CA LEU A 1106 -17.85 -12.30 9.23
C LEU A 1106 -16.58 -13.16 9.29
N LEU A 1107 -15.67 -12.87 10.23
CA LEU A 1107 -14.43 -13.62 10.41
C LEU A 1107 -14.67 -15.05 10.93
N LEU A 1108 -15.63 -15.24 11.85
CA LEU A 1108 -16.01 -16.57 12.32
C LEU A 1108 -16.48 -17.45 11.16
N PHE A 1109 -17.33 -16.91 10.28
CA PHE A 1109 -17.82 -17.64 9.12
C PHE A 1109 -16.72 -18.00 8.11
N LEU A 1110 -15.82 -17.05 7.82
CA LEU A 1110 -14.67 -17.33 6.95
C LEU A 1110 -13.76 -18.45 7.49
N LYS A 1111 -13.65 -18.57 8.82
CA LYS A 1111 -12.90 -19.65 9.47
C LYS A 1111 -13.61 -21.00 9.34
N ILE A 1112 -14.93 -21.05 9.47
CA ILE A 1112 -15.73 -22.27 9.35
C ILE A 1112 -15.68 -22.80 7.91
N ASN A 1113 -15.87 -21.93 6.90
CA ASN A 1113 -15.81 -22.34 5.49
C ASN A 1113 -14.44 -22.87 5.06
N ASN A 1114 -13.34 -22.36 5.63
CA ASN A 1114 -12.00 -22.87 5.33
C ASN A 1114 -11.72 -24.26 5.92
N LYS A 1115 -12.50 -24.71 6.91
CA LYS A 1115 -12.32 -26.01 7.56
C LYS A 1115 -13.07 -27.16 6.85
N GLY A 1116 -13.89 -26.88 5.84
CA GLY A 1116 -14.57 -27.91 5.04
C GLY A 1116 -15.55 -28.80 5.82
N THR A 1117 -15.93 -28.41 7.04
CA THR A 1117 -16.87 -29.14 7.88
C THR A 1117 -18.27 -28.57 7.69
N ASP A 1118 -19.18 -29.39 7.17
CA ASP A 1118 -20.63 -29.17 7.18
C ASP A 1118 -21.14 -29.26 8.64
N LEU A 1119 -20.86 -28.24 9.45
CA LEU A 1119 -21.55 -28.03 10.72
C LEU A 1119 -22.72 -27.09 10.45
N GLU A 1120 -23.93 -27.59 10.72
CA GLU A 1120 -25.16 -26.83 10.64
C GLU A 1120 -24.99 -25.47 11.32
N HIS A 1121 -25.29 -24.39 10.57
CA HIS A 1121 -25.00 -23.00 10.90
C HIS A 1121 -25.75 -22.45 12.13
N HIS A 1122 -26.40 -23.31 12.93
CA HIS A 1122 -27.37 -22.95 13.96
C HIS A 1122 -26.86 -22.99 15.41
N ASP A 1123 -25.75 -23.66 15.72
CA ASP A 1123 -25.44 -24.00 17.14
C ASP A 1123 -24.37 -23.13 17.83
N LEU A 1124 -23.77 -22.15 17.15
CA LEU A 1124 -22.67 -21.32 17.71
C LEU A 1124 -23.06 -19.88 18.07
N LEU A 1125 -24.29 -19.45 17.77
CA LEU A 1125 -24.73 -18.06 17.96
C LEU A 1125 -26.11 -18.07 18.62
N ASP A 1126 -26.23 -17.41 19.78
CA ASP A 1126 -27.49 -17.20 20.52
C ASP A 1126 -28.65 -16.84 19.56
N GLY A 1127 -29.80 -17.49 19.70
CA GLY A 1127 -30.96 -17.43 18.78
C GLY A 1127 -31.71 -16.10 18.69
N SER A 1128 -31.04 -14.96 18.86
CA SER A 1128 -31.63 -13.61 18.93
C SER A 1128 -31.47 -12.76 17.66
N PHE A 1129 -30.81 -13.28 16.61
CA PHE A 1129 -30.60 -12.55 15.35
C PHE A 1129 -30.47 -13.48 14.14
N SER A 1130 -30.93 -12.99 12.97
CA SER A 1130 -30.84 -13.70 11.69
C SER A 1130 -29.65 -13.20 10.88
N THR A 1131 -28.91 -14.10 10.22
CA THR A 1131 -27.75 -13.75 9.38
C THR A 1131 -27.81 -14.39 8.01
N ALA A 1132 -27.25 -13.71 7.00
CA ALA A 1132 -26.99 -14.26 5.68
C ALA A 1132 -25.60 -13.86 5.20
N PHE A 1133 -24.90 -14.78 4.54
CA PHE A 1133 -23.55 -14.57 4.01
C PHE A 1133 -23.56 -14.59 2.49
N VAL A 1134 -22.81 -13.66 1.90
CA VAL A 1134 -22.83 -13.41 0.47
C VAL A 1134 -21.42 -13.22 -0.04
N CYS A 1135 -21.09 -13.89 -1.15
CA CYS A 1135 -19.85 -13.69 -1.89
C CYS A 1135 -20.15 -12.99 -3.22
N PHE A 1136 -19.34 -11.99 -3.54
CA PHE A 1136 -19.39 -11.25 -4.80
C PHE A 1136 -18.06 -11.40 -5.55
N GLU A 1137 -18.15 -11.52 -6.88
CA GLU A 1137 -17.00 -11.43 -7.77
C GLU A 1137 -17.01 -10.04 -8.43
N PRO A 1138 -16.21 -9.07 -7.94
CA PRO A 1138 -16.23 -7.73 -8.49
C PRO A 1138 -15.62 -7.70 -9.89
N ASN A 1139 -16.25 -6.95 -10.79
CA ASN A 1139 -15.70 -6.64 -12.10
C ASN A 1139 -14.56 -5.60 -12.02
N ARG A 1140 -13.95 -5.25 -13.15
CA ARG A 1140 -12.87 -4.23 -13.20
C ARG A 1140 -13.31 -2.82 -12.77
N MET A 1141 -14.61 -2.56 -12.72
CA MET A 1141 -15.19 -1.32 -12.22
C MET A 1141 -15.51 -1.39 -10.71
N GLY A 1142 -15.18 -2.52 -10.06
CA GLY A 1142 -15.45 -2.75 -8.64
C GLY A 1142 -16.91 -3.05 -8.32
N MET A 1143 -17.72 -3.46 -9.31
CA MET A 1143 -19.13 -3.85 -9.11
C MET A 1143 -19.27 -5.37 -9.11
N GLY A 1144 -19.93 -5.93 -8.10
CA GLY A 1144 -20.25 -7.35 -8.01
C GLY A 1144 -21.75 -7.57 -7.79
N PHE A 1145 -22.25 -8.70 -8.28
CA PHE A 1145 -23.66 -9.09 -8.14
C PHE A 1145 -23.77 -10.46 -7.48
N SER A 1146 -24.77 -10.66 -6.63
CA SER A 1146 -25.05 -11.92 -5.96
C SER A 1146 -26.50 -11.99 -5.50
N THR A 1147 -26.94 -13.16 -5.04
CA THR A 1147 -28.31 -13.39 -4.53
C THR A 1147 -28.25 -14.13 -3.21
N CYS A 1148 -29.16 -13.84 -2.27
CA CYS A 1148 -29.20 -14.56 -0.99
C CYS A 1148 -30.63 -14.75 -0.47
N LEU A 1149 -30.80 -15.74 0.40
CA LEU A 1149 -32.00 -15.94 1.20
C LEU A 1149 -31.69 -15.57 2.65
N LEU A 1150 -32.47 -14.65 3.22
CA LEU A 1150 -32.36 -14.22 4.61
C LEU A 1150 -33.56 -14.76 5.39
N ASP A 1151 -33.29 -15.60 6.40
CA ASP A 1151 -34.36 -16.19 7.21
C ASP A 1151 -34.92 -15.18 8.21
N VAL A 1152 -36.08 -14.62 7.87
CA VAL A 1152 -36.86 -13.70 8.72
C VAL A 1152 -38.19 -14.32 9.14
N SER A 1153 -38.36 -15.63 8.94
CA SER A 1153 -39.64 -16.34 9.14
C SER A 1153 -40.16 -16.26 10.57
N ARG A 1154 -39.25 -16.21 11.55
CA ARG A 1154 -39.54 -16.16 12.99
C ARG A 1154 -39.68 -14.75 13.57
N MET A 1155 -39.43 -13.71 12.77
CA MET A 1155 -39.43 -12.32 13.25
C MET A 1155 -40.86 -11.80 13.45
N PRO A 1156 -41.10 -10.95 14.48
CA PRO A 1156 -42.41 -10.36 14.70
C PRO A 1156 -42.85 -9.42 13.57
N LYS A 1157 -44.12 -8.99 13.60
CA LYS A 1157 -44.63 -7.99 12.64
C LYS A 1157 -43.98 -6.63 12.94
N GLY A 1158 -43.45 -5.98 11.91
CA GLY A 1158 -42.77 -4.70 12.05
C GLY A 1158 -41.87 -4.36 10.86
N SER A 1159 -41.22 -3.19 10.95
CA SER A 1159 -40.16 -2.78 10.02
C SER A 1159 -38.80 -2.94 10.69
N TYR A 1160 -37.88 -3.61 10.00
CA TYR A 1160 -36.57 -3.98 10.53
C TYR A 1160 -35.45 -3.48 9.61
N LEU A 1161 -34.35 -3.02 10.20
CA LEU A 1161 -33.16 -2.60 9.47
C LEU A 1161 -32.23 -3.80 9.22
N ILE A 1162 -31.93 -4.08 7.95
CA ILE A 1162 -30.86 -5.00 7.57
C ILE A 1162 -29.54 -4.27 7.70
N LYS A 1163 -28.69 -4.72 8.62
CA LYS A 1163 -27.32 -4.21 8.77
C LYS A 1163 -26.37 -5.06 7.92
N TRP A 1164 -25.30 -4.44 7.43
CA TRP A 1164 -24.36 -5.16 6.58
C TRP A 1164 -22.92 -4.71 6.84
N HIS A 1165 -22.00 -5.63 6.63
CA HIS A 1165 -20.57 -5.38 6.65
C HIS A 1165 -19.87 -6.22 5.59
N SER A 1166 -18.79 -5.73 5.01
CA SER A 1166 -18.08 -6.43 3.94
C SER A 1166 -16.57 -6.33 4.06
N CYS A 1167 -15.89 -7.34 3.54
CA CYS A 1167 -14.44 -7.44 3.48
C CYS A 1167 -14.00 -8.02 2.13
N CYS A 1168 -12.74 -7.84 1.77
CA CYS A 1168 -12.14 -8.49 0.62
C CYS A 1168 -10.76 -9.06 0.96
N VAL A 1169 -10.33 -10.03 0.15
CA VAL A 1169 -8.99 -10.61 0.22
C VAL A 1169 -8.23 -10.25 -1.05
N ASP A 1170 -7.04 -9.66 -0.91
CA ASP A 1170 -6.20 -9.31 -2.06
C ASP A 1170 -5.43 -10.53 -2.63
N ASP A 1171 -4.76 -10.35 -3.76
CA ASP A 1171 -3.95 -11.36 -4.44
C ASP A 1171 -2.78 -11.92 -3.61
N ARG A 1172 -2.42 -11.25 -2.51
CA ARG A 1172 -1.41 -11.69 -1.55
C ARG A 1172 -2.01 -12.40 -0.34
N GLY A 1173 -3.34 -12.58 -0.30
CA GLY A 1173 -4.05 -13.21 0.80
C GLY A 1173 -4.34 -12.27 1.96
N PHE A 1174 -4.20 -10.95 1.81
CA PHE A 1174 -4.45 -10.00 2.89
C PHE A 1174 -5.94 -9.68 3.03
N TYR A 1175 -6.41 -9.72 4.27
CA TYR A 1175 -7.75 -9.33 4.67
C TYR A 1175 -7.90 -7.82 4.79
N TRP A 1176 -8.93 -7.27 4.14
CA TRP A 1176 -9.24 -5.84 4.11
C TRP A 1176 -10.72 -5.60 4.40
N ASN A 1177 -11.01 -4.72 5.35
CA ASN A 1177 -12.36 -4.28 5.65
C ASN A 1177 -12.79 -3.17 4.67
N LEU A 1178 -14.02 -3.26 4.18
CA LEU A 1178 -14.59 -2.26 3.29
C LEU A 1178 -15.56 -1.38 4.08
N ILE A 1179 -15.30 -0.09 4.10
CA ILE A 1179 -16.12 0.90 4.83
C ILE A 1179 -17.47 1.03 4.11
N PRO A 1180 -18.60 0.80 4.81
CA PRO A 1180 -19.93 0.92 4.20
C PRO A 1180 -20.31 2.40 4.04
N PHE A 1181 -20.58 2.84 2.82
CA PHE A 1181 -20.94 4.23 2.52
C PHE A 1181 -22.44 4.50 2.54
N ASN A 1182 -23.27 3.48 2.42
CA ASN A 1182 -24.70 3.57 2.62
C ASN A 1182 -25.14 2.70 3.81
N ARG A 1183 -26.20 3.14 4.49
CA ARG A 1183 -26.90 2.29 5.46
C ARG A 1183 -27.57 1.13 4.72
N GLY A 1184 -27.76 0.01 5.41
CA GLY A 1184 -28.49 -1.10 4.84
C GLY A 1184 -29.98 -0.82 4.66
N ALA A 1185 -30.70 -1.76 4.07
CA ALA A 1185 -32.09 -1.56 3.67
C ALA A 1185 -33.08 -1.88 4.80
N VAL A 1186 -34.25 -1.25 4.79
CA VAL A 1186 -35.34 -1.56 5.72
C VAL A 1186 -36.34 -2.46 5.01
N PHE A 1187 -36.71 -3.58 5.64
CA PHE A 1187 -37.79 -4.44 5.16
C PHE A 1187 -38.96 -4.43 6.13
N THR A 1188 -40.17 -4.73 5.63
CA THR A 1188 -41.40 -4.74 6.43
C THR A 1188 -42.10 -6.09 6.33
N ILE A 1189 -42.43 -6.67 7.48
CA ILE A 1189 -43.29 -7.85 7.58
C ILE A 1189 -44.74 -7.37 7.66
N LYS A 1190 -45.53 -7.69 6.63
CA LYS A 1190 -46.91 -7.21 6.49
C LYS A 1190 -47.81 -7.73 7.61
N PRO A 1191 -48.79 -6.93 8.06
CA PRO A 1191 -49.90 -7.47 8.84
C PRO A 1191 -50.70 -8.45 7.99
N ASP A 1192 -51.23 -9.52 8.60
CA ASP A 1192 -52.12 -10.45 7.90
C ASP A 1192 -53.25 -9.66 7.26
N ALA A 1193 -53.49 -9.87 5.97
CA ALA A 1193 -54.71 -9.39 5.35
C ALA A 1193 -55.86 -10.03 6.11
N ALA A 1194 -56.62 -9.23 6.86
CA ALA A 1194 -57.85 -9.70 7.49
C ALA A 1194 -58.71 -10.35 6.39
N MET A 1195 -59.01 -11.63 6.56
CA MET A 1195 -60.11 -12.28 5.86
C MET A 1195 -61.43 -11.66 6.27
#